data_AF-A0A317VVS9-F1
#
_entry.id   AF-A0A317VVS9-F1
#
_cell.length_a   1.000
_cell.length_b   1.000
_cell.length_c   1.000
_cell.angle_alpha   90.00
_cell.angle_beta   90.00
_cell.angle_gamma   90.00
#
_symmetry.space_group_name_H-M   'P 1'
#
loop_
_entity.id
_entity.type
_entity.pdbx_description
1 polymer ?
#
loop_
_entity_poly.entity_id
_entity_poly.type
_entity_poly.pdbx_seq_one_letter_code
_entity_poly.pdbx_strand_id
1 'polypeptide(L)'
;MAIRDIVANPSLLPVLGLSAETRDQCMKLLATLDPTADLSTDPHDRALAASREQKQLFALLARLRGQNRDAIVRVRETKQSTAEARQEIDRLHLQLQNLYYEQRHLTGEIAACEAYDHKYRALPLIPPEEFLALFPEHQQSDDHELMVARIHHEHAEREKLEQARQELLKRKQALIAENNKRKEDLASLDKDLERFIDHVLVMTAKNDAQTSLQTVSSDHAMTATPRLPPPEKPEAIRTRFKVIAAFWAVIIFLGFPIWWKTTSIYRARLPVPDMIDWADGKTCRPVFPLEIRVETPSLPEIEAQHLLRSTQHALDDLNEFSAHHLRLKLSNENPDQPLADDAADTALTVRLVAQDDLTTPQAALHPDTTQLDVFYPPSQIPPPSASNSPLSAFIASELQLLFAEEKAIIAQVLSDNNIPSAHISPDLAESVTRRLRRSMKYADTYHLAFSLFTPGSAPSSWDIQAAVHDYITPVLEAFSPISNFTVDTQVQLYAGFSPTAPAPEYDEAHAVWTLRKDDLSAFINAAEWPLSPSIGSGPTINFILYVPAPSQSPLVVKDSLATSWIIPQWGGVFLLNPTPIDAPDQLHHLTKDTLGPAFMTFSHQLLTLLGAPSTPPPLPLRLQTLTRIRAATLLLSASSTMGSLARLTESLPSIPIPATVATSVSTTLTHLTSACSHLRHGQFQAALASARVAEVEAERSFFEKSMVGQMYFPDEHKVAVYLPLLGPVGVPLIVGLLKEVKKLVASWRERRLK
;
A
#
# COMPACT_ATOMS: atom_id res chain seq x y z
N MET A 1 41.36 24.65 -1.73
CA MET A 1 41.38 24.48 -3.20
C MET A 1 40.97 25.79 -3.85
N ALA A 2 41.69 26.22 -4.88
CA ALA A 2 41.24 27.26 -5.78
C ALA A 2 40.16 26.70 -6.73
N ILE A 3 39.35 27.56 -7.35
CA ILE A 3 38.32 27.14 -8.32
C ILE A 3 38.96 26.44 -9.54
N ARG A 4 40.24 26.76 -9.84
CA ARG A 4 41.06 26.10 -10.86
C ARG A 4 41.31 24.61 -10.58
N ASP A 5 41.27 24.19 -9.32
CA ASP A 5 41.53 22.81 -8.88
C ASP A 5 40.25 21.93 -8.98
N ILE A 6 39.09 22.56 -9.15
CA ILE A 6 37.76 21.93 -9.12
C ILE A 6 37.20 21.74 -10.54
N VAL A 7 37.45 22.69 -11.44
CA VAL A 7 36.91 22.68 -12.82
C VAL A 7 37.85 21.93 -13.78
N ALA A 8 37.88 20.61 -13.68
CA ALA A 8 38.75 19.75 -14.51
C ALA A 8 38.32 19.63 -15.99
N ASN A 9 37.12 20.06 -16.38
CA ASN A 9 36.60 19.88 -17.73
C ASN A 9 37.29 20.82 -18.74
N PRO A 10 37.96 20.30 -19.80
CA PRO A 10 38.75 21.12 -20.72
C PRO A 10 37.92 22.12 -21.55
N SER A 11 36.60 21.93 -21.65
CA SER A 11 35.70 22.89 -22.32
C SER A 11 35.31 24.10 -21.45
N LEU A 12 35.49 24.02 -20.12
CA LEU A 12 35.14 25.07 -19.17
C LEU A 12 36.36 25.89 -18.71
N LEU A 13 37.57 25.34 -18.81
CA LEU A 13 38.82 26.08 -18.54
C LEU A 13 38.95 27.40 -19.33
N PRO A 14 38.58 27.50 -20.63
CA PRO A 14 38.62 28.77 -21.35
C PRO A 14 37.66 29.82 -20.79
N VAL A 15 36.46 29.41 -20.35
CA VAL A 15 35.46 30.30 -19.74
C VAL A 15 35.99 30.84 -18.41
N LEU A 16 36.60 29.98 -17.59
CA LEU A 16 37.18 30.34 -16.30
C LEU A 16 38.38 31.30 -16.47
N GLY A 17 39.26 31.04 -17.43
CA GLY A 17 40.38 31.93 -17.76
C GLY A 17 39.90 33.31 -18.20
N LEU A 18 39.00 33.35 -19.19
CA LEU A 18 38.46 34.60 -19.72
C LEU A 18 37.63 35.38 -18.69
N SER A 19 36.96 34.69 -17.76
CA SER A 19 36.24 35.33 -16.64
C SER A 19 37.22 36.04 -15.68
N ALA A 20 38.37 35.43 -15.41
CA ALA A 20 39.43 36.08 -14.62
C ALA A 20 40.03 37.28 -15.34
N GLU A 21 40.38 37.15 -16.63
CA GLU A 21 40.84 38.27 -17.47
C GLU A 21 39.83 39.43 -17.48
N THR A 22 38.53 39.13 -17.62
CA THR A 22 37.45 40.12 -17.62
C THR A 22 37.33 40.82 -16.27
N ARG A 23 37.39 40.08 -15.15
CA ARG A 23 37.36 40.64 -13.79
C ARG A 23 38.55 41.56 -13.54
N ASP A 24 39.75 41.13 -13.91
CA ASP A 24 40.97 41.89 -13.67
C ASP A 24 40.99 43.16 -14.54
N GLN A 25 40.40 43.11 -15.74
CA GLN A 25 40.15 44.30 -16.57
C GLN A 25 39.08 45.24 -15.99
N CYS A 26 38.02 44.73 -15.35
CA CYS A 26 37.09 45.56 -14.58
C CYS A 26 37.79 46.30 -13.43
N MET A 27 38.70 45.64 -12.71
CA MET A 27 39.43 46.26 -11.60
C MET A 27 40.34 47.40 -12.06
N LYS A 28 41.00 47.27 -13.22
CA LYS A 28 41.75 48.40 -13.83
C LYS A 28 40.84 49.58 -14.16
N LEU A 29 39.70 49.33 -14.79
CA LEU A 29 38.76 50.39 -15.15
C LEU A 29 38.25 51.12 -13.89
N LEU A 30 37.90 50.37 -12.83
CA LEU A 30 37.53 50.95 -11.54
C LEU A 30 38.66 51.82 -10.95
N ALA A 31 39.91 51.36 -10.98
CA ALA A 31 41.06 52.15 -10.53
C ALA A 31 41.28 53.45 -11.33
N THR A 32 41.04 53.45 -12.65
CA THR A 32 41.11 54.71 -13.45
C THR A 32 39.99 55.70 -13.14
N LEU A 33 38.84 55.19 -12.67
CA LEU A 33 37.65 55.95 -12.30
C LEU A 33 37.63 56.36 -10.82
N ASP A 34 38.62 55.95 -10.03
CA ASP A 34 38.71 56.29 -8.61
C ASP A 34 38.94 57.81 -8.42
N PRO A 35 38.06 58.53 -7.71
CA PRO A 35 38.20 59.96 -7.47
C PRO A 35 39.30 60.31 -6.45
N THR A 36 39.83 59.32 -5.71
CA THR A 36 40.91 59.51 -4.74
C THR A 36 42.32 59.35 -5.35
N ALA A 37 42.42 58.73 -6.53
CA ALA A 37 43.68 58.59 -7.26
C ALA A 37 44.04 59.89 -8.00
N ASP A 38 45.19 60.47 -7.62
CA ASP A 38 45.95 61.57 -8.25
C ASP A 38 45.16 62.68 -8.99
N LEU A 39 45.09 63.84 -8.33
CA LEU A 39 44.62 65.13 -8.87
C LEU A 39 45.57 65.79 -9.89
N SER A 40 46.60 65.08 -10.36
CA SER A 40 47.71 65.62 -11.17
C SER A 40 47.58 65.38 -12.68
N THR A 41 46.55 64.64 -13.13
CA THR A 41 46.32 64.34 -14.54
C THR A 41 45.13 65.12 -15.12
N ASP A 42 45.26 65.55 -16.37
CA ASP A 42 44.22 66.31 -17.07
C ASP A 42 42.91 65.48 -17.16
N PRO A 43 41.73 66.06 -16.83
CA PRO A 43 40.44 65.39 -16.95
C PRO A 43 40.17 64.79 -18.34
N HIS A 44 40.71 65.39 -19.41
CA HIS A 44 40.58 64.86 -20.77
C HIS A 44 41.35 63.54 -20.95
N ASP A 45 42.59 63.46 -20.46
CA ASP A 45 43.41 62.26 -20.55
C ASP A 45 42.87 61.13 -19.66
N ARG A 46 42.32 61.45 -18.48
CA ARG A 46 41.61 60.47 -17.64
C ARG A 46 40.41 59.87 -18.35
N ALA A 47 39.59 60.70 -19.02
CA ALA A 47 38.44 60.22 -19.81
C ALA A 47 38.88 59.37 -21.03
N LEU A 48 39.98 59.75 -21.69
CA LEU A 48 40.52 59.02 -22.83
C LEU A 48 41.10 57.65 -22.40
N ALA A 49 41.80 57.59 -21.26
CA ALA A 49 42.28 56.35 -20.65
C ALA A 49 41.11 55.41 -20.28
N ALA A 50 40.10 55.91 -19.56
CA ALA A 50 38.91 55.12 -19.22
C ALA A 50 38.20 54.57 -20.47
N SER A 51 38.11 55.36 -21.56
CA SER A 51 37.53 54.90 -22.84
C SER A 51 38.34 53.77 -23.50
N ARG A 52 39.67 53.74 -23.33
CA ARG A 52 40.52 52.63 -23.82
C ARG A 52 40.27 51.34 -23.04
N GLU A 53 40.26 51.42 -21.71
CA GLU A 53 40.03 50.25 -20.85
C GLU A 53 38.59 49.71 -20.98
N GLN A 54 37.60 50.59 -21.16
CA GLN A 54 36.21 50.24 -21.44
C GLN A 54 36.04 49.48 -22.77
N LYS A 55 36.74 49.88 -23.84
CA LYS A 55 36.71 49.18 -25.14
C LYS A 55 37.30 47.76 -25.05
N GLN A 56 38.40 47.59 -24.30
CA GLN A 56 38.96 46.27 -24.01
C GLN A 56 37.97 45.39 -23.22
N LEU A 57 37.35 45.96 -22.18
CA LEU A 57 36.34 45.26 -21.38
C LEU A 57 35.14 44.79 -22.22
N PHE A 58 34.61 45.62 -23.12
CA PHE A 58 33.52 45.22 -24.01
C PHE A 58 33.91 44.10 -24.98
N ALA A 59 35.17 44.05 -25.46
CA ALA A 59 35.66 42.94 -26.29
C ALA A 59 35.75 41.62 -25.50
N LEU A 60 36.25 41.66 -24.26
CA LEU A 60 36.28 40.49 -23.37
C LEU A 60 34.87 39.99 -23.04
N LEU A 61 33.95 40.89 -22.70
CA LEU A 61 32.54 40.56 -22.42
C LEU A 61 31.81 39.96 -23.63
N ALA A 62 32.12 40.40 -24.86
CA ALA A 62 31.57 39.81 -26.07
C ALA A 62 32.06 38.36 -26.27
N ARG A 63 33.36 38.12 -26.08
CA ARG A 63 33.97 36.77 -26.16
C ARG A 63 33.43 35.84 -25.06
N LEU A 64 33.24 36.35 -23.84
CA LEU A 64 32.71 35.60 -22.70
C LEU A 64 31.24 35.20 -22.90
N ARG A 65 30.42 36.11 -23.46
CA ARG A 65 29.03 35.78 -23.87
C ARG A 65 28.98 34.69 -24.93
N GLY A 66 29.93 34.66 -25.87
CA GLY A 66 30.10 33.58 -26.84
C GLY A 66 30.35 32.24 -26.16
N GLN A 67 31.44 32.12 -25.39
CA GLN A 67 31.80 30.86 -24.74
C GLN A 67 30.74 30.35 -23.73
N ASN A 68 30.03 31.27 -23.03
CA ASN A 68 28.91 30.90 -22.17
C ASN A 68 27.74 30.29 -22.96
N ARG A 69 27.43 30.84 -24.15
CA ARG A 69 26.41 30.27 -25.05
C ARG A 69 26.80 28.86 -25.49
N ASP A 70 28.07 28.65 -25.86
CA ASP A 70 28.57 27.35 -26.30
C ASP A 70 28.54 26.31 -25.16
N ALA A 71 28.84 26.72 -23.92
CA ALA A 71 28.71 25.87 -22.73
C ALA A 71 27.24 25.46 -22.48
N ILE A 72 26.29 26.40 -22.59
CA ILE A 72 24.85 26.13 -22.44
C ILE A 72 24.35 25.14 -23.51
N VAL A 73 24.84 25.24 -24.75
CA VAL A 73 24.52 24.28 -25.82
C VAL A 73 25.02 22.87 -25.47
N ARG A 74 26.28 22.72 -25.04
CA ARG A 74 26.85 21.42 -24.63
C ARG A 74 26.14 20.79 -23.44
N VAL A 75 25.70 21.60 -22.48
CA VAL A 75 24.88 21.11 -21.35
C VAL A 75 23.52 20.58 -21.84
N ARG A 76 22.91 21.22 -22.85
CA ARG A 76 21.67 20.75 -23.46
C ARG A 76 21.86 19.46 -24.26
N GLU A 77 22.92 19.35 -25.04
CA GLU A 77 23.31 18.12 -25.76
C GLU A 77 23.55 16.95 -24.81
N THR A 78 24.32 17.19 -23.73
CA THR A 78 24.58 16.19 -22.68
C THR A 78 23.30 15.74 -21.98
N LYS A 79 22.39 16.68 -21.67
CA LYS A 79 21.08 16.39 -21.08
C LYS A 79 20.16 15.60 -22.04
N GLN A 80 20.28 15.81 -23.35
CA GLN A 80 19.53 15.04 -24.34
C GLN A 80 20.05 13.60 -24.44
N SER A 81 21.36 13.42 -24.65
CA SER A 81 21.97 12.09 -24.77
C SER A 81 21.76 11.23 -23.50
N THR A 82 21.84 11.83 -22.30
CA THR A 82 21.55 11.11 -21.05
C THR A 82 20.06 10.80 -20.86
N ALA A 83 19.15 11.59 -21.41
CA ALA A 83 17.72 11.27 -21.42
C ALA A 83 17.38 10.14 -22.41
N GLU A 84 18.01 10.14 -23.59
CA GLU A 84 17.86 9.09 -24.61
C GLU A 84 18.37 7.74 -24.09
N ALA A 85 19.58 7.71 -23.52
CA ALA A 85 20.15 6.50 -22.90
C ALA A 85 19.31 5.99 -21.72
N ARG A 86 18.76 6.91 -20.89
CA ARG A 86 17.83 6.54 -19.83
C ARG A 86 16.54 5.92 -20.40
N GLN A 87 15.96 6.49 -21.45
CA GLN A 87 14.73 5.98 -22.05
C GLN A 87 14.91 4.55 -22.61
N GLU A 88 16.11 4.22 -23.11
CA GLU A 88 16.43 2.84 -23.49
C GLU A 88 16.53 1.90 -22.27
N ILE A 89 17.18 2.32 -21.17
CA ILE A 89 17.23 1.55 -19.93
C ILE A 89 15.82 1.32 -19.35
N ASP A 90 14.99 2.36 -19.29
CA ASP A 90 13.61 2.29 -18.81
C ASP A 90 12.77 1.31 -19.68
N ARG A 91 13.01 1.27 -21.00
CA ARG A 91 12.39 0.30 -21.94
C ARG A 91 12.86 -1.14 -21.69
N LEU A 92 14.16 -1.36 -21.51
CA LEU A 92 14.72 -2.70 -21.25
C LEU A 92 14.27 -3.23 -19.88
N HIS A 93 14.17 -2.37 -18.87
CA HIS A 93 13.66 -2.72 -17.55
C HIS A 93 12.19 -3.16 -17.60
N LEU A 94 11.35 -2.49 -18.41
CA LEU A 94 9.97 -2.91 -18.63
C LEU A 94 9.87 -4.30 -19.29
N GLN A 95 10.74 -4.60 -20.26
CA GLN A 95 10.80 -5.93 -20.88
C GLN A 95 11.21 -7.01 -19.85
N LEU A 96 12.16 -6.71 -18.97
CA LEU A 96 12.57 -7.60 -17.89
C LEU A 96 11.45 -7.82 -16.85
N GLN A 97 10.70 -6.79 -16.48
CA GLN A 97 9.53 -6.93 -15.60
C GLN A 97 8.45 -7.84 -16.20
N ASN A 98 8.19 -7.74 -17.52
CA ASN A 98 7.25 -8.62 -18.21
C ASN A 98 7.69 -10.09 -18.15
N LEU A 99 8.98 -10.37 -18.35
CA LEU A 99 9.54 -11.73 -18.24
C LEU A 99 9.45 -12.27 -16.80
N TYR A 100 9.70 -11.45 -15.78
CA TYR A 100 9.48 -11.87 -14.38
C TYR A 100 8.01 -12.10 -14.03
N TYR A 101 7.08 -11.38 -14.67
CA TYR A 101 5.65 -11.65 -14.53
C TYR A 101 5.27 -12.98 -15.18
N GLU A 102 5.72 -13.23 -16.41
CA GLU A 102 5.51 -14.49 -17.15
C GLU A 102 6.11 -15.69 -16.40
N GLN A 103 7.34 -15.56 -15.88
CA GLN A 103 7.96 -16.59 -15.03
C GLN A 103 7.09 -16.91 -13.82
N ARG A 104 6.63 -15.89 -13.07
CA ARG A 104 5.77 -16.08 -11.89
C ARG A 104 4.42 -16.70 -12.25
N HIS A 105 3.83 -16.34 -13.39
CA HIS A 105 2.60 -16.94 -13.89
C HIS A 105 2.79 -18.45 -14.14
N LEU A 106 3.82 -18.80 -14.92
CA LEU A 106 4.14 -20.19 -15.26
C LEU A 106 4.50 -21.02 -14.02
N THR A 107 5.26 -20.48 -13.07
CA THR A 107 5.52 -21.16 -11.78
C THR A 107 4.25 -21.37 -10.98
N GLY A 108 3.31 -20.41 -10.98
CA GLY A 108 2.01 -20.54 -10.36
C GLY A 108 1.11 -21.60 -11.02
N GLU A 109 1.12 -21.68 -12.35
CA GLU A 109 0.39 -22.71 -13.10
C GLU A 109 0.98 -24.11 -12.91
N ILE A 110 2.32 -24.23 -12.87
CA ILE A 110 3.00 -25.50 -12.53
C ILE A 110 2.61 -25.95 -11.12
N ALA A 111 2.72 -25.07 -10.12
CA ALA A 111 2.33 -25.38 -8.75
C ALA A 111 0.83 -25.75 -8.63
N ALA A 112 -0.05 -25.10 -9.40
CA ALA A 112 -1.48 -25.45 -9.45
C ALA A 112 -1.73 -26.82 -10.12
N CYS A 113 -0.89 -27.24 -11.08
CA CYS A 113 -0.95 -28.58 -11.66
C CYS A 113 -0.39 -29.65 -10.70
N GLU A 114 0.71 -29.37 -10.00
CA GLU A 114 1.31 -30.27 -9.01
C GLU A 114 0.43 -30.46 -7.76
N ALA A 115 -0.28 -29.40 -7.34
CA ALA A 115 -1.23 -29.43 -6.25
C ALA A 115 -2.62 -29.98 -6.63
N TYR A 116 -2.82 -30.49 -7.86
CA TYR A 116 -4.09 -31.05 -8.28
C TYR A 116 -4.41 -32.35 -7.53
N ASP A 117 -5.49 -32.35 -6.74
CA ASP A 117 -5.92 -33.54 -5.99
C ASP A 117 -6.46 -34.63 -6.92
N HIS A 118 -5.60 -35.58 -7.25
CA HIS A 118 -5.98 -36.77 -8.01
C HIS A 118 -6.80 -37.73 -7.12
N LYS A 119 -8.12 -37.69 -7.30
CA LYS A 119 -9.14 -38.50 -6.57
C LYS A 119 -8.82 -39.98 -6.35
N TYR A 120 -7.96 -40.62 -7.16
CA TYR A 120 -7.52 -42.00 -6.91
C TYR A 120 -6.72 -42.15 -5.60
N ARG A 121 -6.01 -41.10 -5.16
CA ARG A 121 -5.24 -41.08 -3.90
C ARG A 121 -6.13 -41.17 -2.66
N ALA A 122 -7.41 -40.82 -2.77
CA ALA A 122 -8.41 -40.92 -1.71
C ALA A 122 -9.21 -42.25 -1.75
N LEU A 123 -8.92 -43.16 -2.68
CA LEU A 123 -9.51 -44.49 -2.68
C LEU A 123 -8.80 -45.37 -1.63
N PRO A 124 -9.52 -45.98 -0.67
CA PRO A 124 -8.94 -47.04 0.15
C PRO A 124 -8.75 -48.27 -0.75
N LEU A 125 -7.52 -48.45 -1.22
CA LEU A 125 -7.05 -49.56 -2.04
C LEU A 125 -6.21 -50.51 -1.18
N ILE A 126 -6.26 -51.80 -1.49
CA ILE A 126 -5.38 -52.82 -0.90
C ILE A 126 -3.90 -52.39 -1.07
N PRO A 127 -3.03 -52.52 -0.04
CA PRO A 127 -1.59 -52.23 -0.14
C PRO A 127 -0.92 -52.93 -1.34
N PRO A 128 0.13 -52.33 -1.94
CA PRO A 128 0.78 -52.92 -3.12
C PRO A 128 1.39 -54.30 -2.84
N GLU A 129 1.92 -54.52 -1.63
CA GLU A 129 2.49 -55.80 -1.20
C GLU A 129 1.42 -56.92 -1.15
N GLU A 130 0.27 -56.65 -0.54
CA GLU A 130 -0.87 -57.57 -0.47
C GLU A 130 -1.47 -57.82 -1.86
N PHE A 131 -1.56 -56.79 -2.71
CA PHE A 131 -2.05 -56.93 -4.08
C PHE A 131 -1.11 -57.80 -4.93
N LEU A 132 0.21 -57.61 -4.84
CA LEU A 132 1.18 -58.44 -5.57
C LEU A 132 1.24 -59.89 -5.05
N ALA A 133 0.92 -60.13 -3.78
CA ALA A 133 0.75 -61.49 -3.25
C ALA A 133 -0.51 -62.21 -3.81
N LEU A 134 -1.55 -61.46 -4.18
CA LEU A 134 -2.77 -61.97 -4.82
C LEU A 134 -2.65 -62.07 -6.34
N PHE A 135 -1.92 -61.15 -6.98
CA PHE A 135 -1.75 -61.05 -8.43
C PHE A 135 -0.26 -60.96 -8.83
N PRO A 136 0.51 -62.07 -8.76
CA PRO A 136 1.96 -62.06 -9.04
C PRO A 136 2.32 -61.67 -10.48
N GLU A 137 1.36 -61.75 -11.41
CA GLU A 137 1.55 -61.36 -12.82
C GLU A 137 1.87 -59.87 -13.01
N HIS A 138 1.50 -59.01 -12.04
CA HIS A 138 1.81 -57.57 -12.06
C HIS A 138 3.17 -57.22 -11.43
N GLN A 139 3.97 -58.20 -10.99
CA GLN A 139 5.27 -57.94 -10.34
C GLN A 139 6.35 -57.33 -11.26
N GLN A 140 6.08 -57.24 -12.57
CA GLN A 140 6.95 -56.58 -13.56
C GLN A 140 6.27 -55.39 -14.28
N SER A 141 5.06 -55.00 -13.86
CA SER A 141 4.36 -53.83 -14.40
C SER A 141 4.96 -52.52 -13.89
N ASP A 142 4.80 -51.43 -14.64
CA ASP A 142 5.13 -50.08 -14.16
C ASP A 142 4.19 -49.64 -13.03
N ASP A 143 4.61 -48.71 -12.16
CA ASP A 143 3.83 -48.28 -10.99
C ASP A 143 2.47 -47.64 -11.39
N HIS A 144 2.43 -46.99 -12.57
CA HIS A 144 1.17 -46.51 -13.14
C HIS A 144 0.23 -47.67 -13.54
N GLU A 145 0.75 -48.70 -14.20
CA GLU A 145 -0.02 -49.88 -14.60
C GLU A 145 -0.49 -50.68 -13.38
N LEU A 146 0.36 -50.83 -12.37
CA LEU A 146 0.05 -51.44 -11.08
C LEU A 146 -1.08 -50.70 -10.36
N MET A 147 -1.05 -49.36 -10.34
CA MET A 147 -2.13 -48.54 -9.77
C MET A 147 -3.44 -48.72 -10.55
N VAL A 148 -3.40 -48.76 -11.88
CA VAL A 148 -4.57 -48.99 -12.73
C VAL A 148 -5.17 -50.39 -12.47
N ALA A 149 -4.35 -51.44 -12.38
CA ALA A 149 -4.78 -52.79 -12.04
C ALA A 149 -5.44 -52.86 -10.65
N ARG A 150 -4.85 -52.22 -9.64
CA ARG A 150 -5.40 -52.12 -8.27
C ARG A 150 -6.75 -51.42 -8.24
N ILE A 151 -6.95 -50.36 -9.02
CA ILE A 151 -8.22 -49.63 -9.13
C ILE A 151 -9.29 -50.50 -9.81
N HIS A 152 -8.95 -51.24 -10.87
CA HIS A 152 -9.89 -52.16 -11.53
C HIS A 152 -10.31 -53.33 -10.63
N HIS A 153 -9.39 -53.87 -9.83
CA HIS A 153 -9.71 -54.89 -8.82
C HIS A 153 -10.70 -54.35 -7.78
N GLU A 154 -10.41 -53.19 -7.19
CA GLU A 154 -11.28 -52.56 -6.19
C GLU A 154 -12.68 -52.22 -6.75
N HIS A 155 -12.76 -51.79 -8.01
CA HIS A 155 -14.04 -51.61 -8.69
C HIS A 155 -14.83 -52.92 -8.78
N ALA A 156 -14.19 -54.00 -9.23
CA ALA A 156 -14.84 -55.32 -9.37
C ALA A 156 -15.32 -55.89 -8.03
N GLU A 157 -14.57 -55.71 -6.93
CA GLU A 157 -15.02 -56.11 -5.59
C GLU A 157 -16.19 -55.25 -5.09
N ARG A 158 -16.13 -53.92 -5.25
CA ARG A 158 -17.26 -53.05 -4.87
C ARG A 158 -18.52 -53.32 -5.67
N GLU A 159 -18.40 -53.69 -6.93
CA GLU A 159 -19.54 -54.08 -7.76
C GLU A 159 -20.19 -55.37 -7.24
N LYS A 160 -19.40 -56.41 -6.91
CA LYS A 160 -19.90 -57.64 -6.26
C LYS A 160 -20.59 -57.35 -4.93
N LEU A 161 -20.00 -56.48 -4.10
CA LEU A 161 -20.55 -56.11 -2.80
C LEU A 161 -21.88 -55.34 -2.91
N GLU A 162 -22.00 -54.42 -3.87
CA GLU A 162 -23.26 -53.70 -4.13
C GLU A 162 -24.33 -54.61 -4.74
N GLN A 163 -23.97 -55.54 -5.63
CA GLN A 163 -24.88 -56.58 -6.11
C GLN A 163 -25.42 -57.43 -4.95
N ALA A 164 -24.54 -57.96 -4.09
CA ALA A 164 -24.93 -58.73 -2.90
C ALA A 164 -25.79 -57.90 -1.91
N ARG A 165 -25.47 -56.62 -1.72
CA ARG A 165 -26.28 -55.68 -0.93
C ARG A 165 -27.69 -55.52 -1.52
N GLN A 166 -27.82 -55.41 -2.84
CA GLN A 166 -29.13 -55.31 -3.51
C GLN A 166 -29.95 -56.60 -3.40
N GLU A 167 -29.32 -57.78 -3.45
CA GLU A 167 -30.00 -59.05 -3.18
C GLU A 167 -30.48 -59.13 -1.72
N LEU A 168 -29.64 -58.74 -0.76
CA LEU A 168 -30.01 -58.68 0.66
C LEU A 168 -31.12 -57.66 0.92
N LEU A 169 -31.14 -56.52 0.22
CA LEU A 169 -32.22 -55.53 0.27
C LEU A 169 -33.53 -56.07 -0.30
N LYS A 170 -33.51 -56.75 -1.46
CA LYS A 170 -34.68 -57.43 -2.03
C LYS A 170 -35.21 -58.50 -1.06
N ARG A 171 -34.32 -59.30 -0.46
CA ARG A 171 -34.69 -60.33 0.53
C ARG A 171 -35.26 -59.72 1.81
N LYS A 172 -34.71 -58.59 2.29
CA LYS A 172 -35.26 -57.83 3.42
C LYS A 172 -36.66 -57.27 3.09
N GLN A 173 -36.86 -56.70 1.91
CA GLN A 173 -38.17 -56.21 1.47
C GLN A 173 -39.20 -57.34 1.36
N ALA A 174 -38.82 -58.51 0.81
CA ALA A 174 -39.68 -59.69 0.75
C ALA A 174 -40.09 -60.17 2.16
N LEU A 175 -39.14 -60.23 3.10
CA LEU A 175 -39.43 -60.60 4.50
C LEU A 175 -40.30 -59.58 5.23
N ILE A 176 -40.15 -58.28 4.95
CA ILE A 176 -41.04 -57.23 5.48
C ILE A 176 -42.45 -57.36 4.89
N ALA A 177 -42.56 -57.62 3.59
CA ALA A 177 -43.86 -57.85 2.93
C ALA A 177 -44.54 -59.12 3.47
N GLU A 178 -43.78 -60.20 3.71
CA GLU A 178 -44.31 -61.41 4.34
C GLU A 178 -44.73 -61.18 5.79
N ASN A 179 -43.96 -60.41 6.57
CA ASN A 179 -44.31 -60.10 7.96
C ASN A 179 -45.54 -59.18 8.04
N ASN A 180 -45.62 -58.16 7.19
CA ASN A 180 -46.82 -57.32 7.04
C ASN A 180 -48.02 -58.15 6.60
N LYS A 181 -47.86 -59.06 5.61
CA LYS A 181 -48.95 -59.94 5.21
C LYS A 181 -49.40 -60.84 6.36
N ARG A 182 -48.48 -61.50 7.09
CA ARG A 182 -48.82 -62.31 8.28
C ARG A 182 -49.53 -61.47 9.36
N LYS A 183 -49.20 -60.17 9.48
CA LYS A 183 -49.87 -59.22 10.39
C LYS A 183 -51.26 -58.81 9.88
N GLU A 184 -51.45 -58.66 8.57
CA GLU A 184 -52.75 -58.43 7.93
C GLU A 184 -53.62 -59.70 8.00
N ASP A 185 -53.05 -60.89 7.79
CA ASP A 185 -53.69 -62.19 7.98
C ASP A 185 -54.16 -62.31 9.44
N LEU A 186 -53.31 -62.03 10.44
CA LEU A 186 -53.68 -61.99 11.87
C LEU A 186 -54.77 -60.95 12.17
N ALA A 187 -54.62 -59.72 11.68
CA ALA A 187 -55.64 -58.68 11.85
C ALA A 187 -56.94 -59.01 11.11
N SER A 188 -56.91 -59.83 10.06
CA SER A 188 -58.10 -60.36 9.41
C SER A 188 -58.73 -61.51 10.19
N LEU A 189 -57.95 -62.32 10.93
CA LEU A 189 -58.51 -63.27 11.90
C LEU A 189 -59.18 -62.55 13.08
N ASP A 190 -58.56 -61.51 13.64
CA ASP A 190 -59.19 -60.66 14.65
C ASP A 190 -60.46 -59.99 14.09
N LYS A 191 -60.42 -59.49 12.84
CA LYS A 191 -61.56 -58.82 12.21
C LYS A 191 -62.65 -59.78 11.72
N ASP A 192 -62.32 -61.03 11.40
CA ASP A 192 -63.31 -62.07 11.11
C ASP A 192 -63.83 -62.72 12.40
N LEU A 193 -63.13 -62.59 13.53
CA LEU A 193 -63.68 -62.82 14.88
C LEU A 193 -64.64 -61.68 15.28
N GLU A 194 -64.27 -60.41 15.05
CA GLU A 194 -65.19 -59.25 15.16
C GLU A 194 -66.40 -59.43 14.23
N ARG A 195 -66.22 -59.90 12.99
CA ARG A 195 -67.34 -60.22 12.09
C ARG A 195 -68.09 -61.48 12.48
N PHE A 196 -67.52 -62.43 13.20
CA PHE A 196 -68.32 -63.51 13.79
C PHE A 196 -69.26 -62.97 14.89
N ILE A 197 -68.88 -61.83 15.50
CA ILE A 197 -69.71 -61.06 16.45
C ILE A 197 -70.69 -60.14 15.68
N ASP A 198 -70.29 -59.51 14.57
CA ASP A 198 -71.10 -58.53 13.81
C ASP A 198 -71.99 -59.12 12.69
N HIS A 199 -71.67 -60.28 12.09
CA HIS A 199 -72.59 -61.00 11.19
C HIS A 199 -73.68 -61.78 11.94
N VAL A 200 -73.53 -61.94 13.26
CA VAL A 200 -74.64 -62.24 14.18
C VAL A 200 -75.59 -61.02 14.32
N LEU A 201 -75.21 -59.85 13.80
CA LEU A 201 -75.79 -58.55 14.13
C LEU A 201 -76.38 -57.77 12.91
N VAL A 202 -75.77 -57.77 11.71
CA VAL A 202 -76.22 -56.97 10.55
C VAL A 202 -76.03 -57.66 9.17
N MET A 203 -76.98 -57.49 8.22
CA MET A 203 -76.96 -58.20 6.91
C MET A 203 -77.64 -57.49 5.68
N THR A 204 -77.45 -56.17 5.40
CA THR A 204 -78.24 -55.44 4.35
C THR A 204 -77.56 -54.28 3.52
N ALA A 205 -77.06 -54.57 2.29
CA ALA A 205 -77.01 -53.79 0.98
C ALA A 205 -76.45 -52.31 0.77
N LYS A 206 -76.10 -51.72 -0.43
CA LYS A 206 -75.44 -52.14 -1.76
C LYS A 206 -75.23 -51.01 -2.90
N ASN A 207 -74.06 -50.96 -3.64
CA ASN A 207 -73.66 -50.45 -5.06
C ASN A 207 -73.86 -48.96 -5.61
N ASP A 208 -73.40 -48.37 -6.78
CA ASP A 208 -72.52 -48.60 -8.03
C ASP A 208 -72.09 -47.27 -8.84
N ALA A 209 -71.28 -47.25 -9.97
CA ALA A 209 -70.82 -46.01 -10.78
C ALA A 209 -70.20 -46.17 -12.26
N GLN A 210 -69.83 -45.05 -13.03
CA GLN A 210 -68.92 -44.83 -14.27
C GLN A 210 -69.50 -44.18 -15.61
N THR A 211 -68.85 -43.75 -16.77
CA THR A 211 -67.55 -43.07 -17.28
C THR A 211 -67.45 -42.93 -18.87
N SER A 212 -66.77 -41.92 -19.57
CA SER A 212 -66.20 -41.91 -21.01
C SER A 212 -65.67 -40.56 -21.68
N LEU A 213 -65.10 -40.51 -22.94
CA LEU A 213 -64.15 -39.46 -23.56
C LEU A 213 -64.00 -39.27 -25.15
N GLN A 214 -63.51 -38.07 -25.66
CA GLN A 214 -62.45 -37.72 -26.75
C GLN A 214 -62.57 -37.47 -28.34
N THR A 215 -61.78 -36.47 -28.89
CA THR A 215 -60.85 -36.37 -30.14
C THR A 215 -61.10 -35.92 -31.66
N VAL A 216 -60.12 -35.16 -32.28
CA VAL A 216 -59.36 -35.22 -33.64
C VAL A 216 -59.92 -34.84 -35.08
N SER A 217 -59.06 -34.36 -36.04
CA SER A 217 -59.00 -34.62 -37.55
C SER A 217 -58.35 -33.51 -38.48
N SER A 218 -58.24 -33.65 -39.83
CA SER A 218 -57.15 -33.05 -40.70
C SER A 218 -57.27 -33.02 -42.27
N ASP A 219 -56.43 -32.20 -42.96
CA ASP A 219 -55.68 -32.40 -44.28
C ASP A 219 -56.04 -31.74 -45.67
N HIS A 220 -55.01 -31.45 -46.50
CA HIS A 220 -54.90 -31.19 -47.98
C HIS A 220 -55.62 -29.96 -48.66
N ALA A 221 -55.33 -29.52 -49.92
CA ALA A 221 -54.10 -29.37 -50.74
C ALA A 221 -54.36 -28.65 -52.12
N MET A 222 -53.30 -28.27 -52.89
CA MET A 222 -53.23 -27.94 -54.35
C MET A 222 -53.94 -26.65 -54.88
N THR A 223 -53.71 -26.01 -56.07
CA THR A 223 -52.63 -25.97 -57.14
C THR A 223 -52.79 -24.75 -58.10
N ALA A 224 -51.72 -24.37 -58.84
CA ALA A 224 -51.69 -23.70 -60.18
C ALA A 224 -52.13 -22.21 -60.37
N THR A 225 -51.85 -21.46 -61.48
CA THR A 225 -50.62 -21.20 -62.30
C THR A 225 -50.63 -19.72 -62.89
N PRO A 226 -50.39 -19.28 -64.19
CA PRO A 226 -49.62 -18.01 -64.43
C PRO A 226 -50.14 -16.93 -65.45
N ARG A 227 -49.82 -15.63 -65.22
CA ARG A 227 -49.70 -14.51 -66.20
C ARG A 227 -48.69 -13.45 -65.66
N LEU A 228 -48.21 -12.53 -66.50
CA LEU A 228 -47.26 -11.45 -66.16
C LEU A 228 -47.78 -10.50 -65.05
N PRO A 229 -46.91 -9.91 -64.20
CA PRO A 229 -47.33 -9.04 -63.10
C PRO A 229 -47.84 -7.66 -63.58
N PRO A 230 -49.02 -7.20 -63.11
CA PRO A 230 -49.54 -5.86 -63.39
C PRO A 230 -48.89 -4.78 -62.48
N PRO A 231 -49.08 -3.47 -62.78
CA PRO A 231 -48.57 -2.37 -61.95
C PRO A 231 -49.03 -2.42 -60.48
N GLU A 232 -48.19 -1.91 -59.56
CA GLU A 232 -48.42 -1.95 -58.11
C GLU A 232 -49.80 -1.38 -57.72
N LYS A 233 -50.64 -2.20 -57.07
CA LYS A 233 -51.92 -1.75 -56.50
C LYS A 233 -51.66 -0.73 -55.38
N PRO A 234 -52.53 0.29 -55.18
CA PRO A 234 -52.35 1.29 -54.11
C PRO A 234 -52.37 0.69 -52.69
N GLU A 235 -52.96 -0.48 -52.53
CA GLU A 235 -52.93 -1.28 -51.30
C GLU A 235 -51.53 -1.81 -50.99
N ALA A 236 -50.79 -2.27 -52.00
CA ALA A 236 -49.41 -2.75 -51.85
C ALA A 236 -48.46 -1.61 -51.46
N ILE A 237 -48.71 -0.38 -51.93
CA ILE A 237 -47.96 0.81 -51.52
C ILE A 237 -48.26 1.11 -50.03
N ARG A 238 -49.51 0.99 -49.59
CA ARG A 238 -49.90 1.18 -48.17
C ARG A 238 -49.32 0.09 -47.26
N THR A 239 -49.29 -1.17 -47.67
CA THR A 239 -48.66 -2.25 -46.88
C THR A 239 -47.15 -2.08 -46.83
N ARG A 240 -46.49 -1.75 -47.96
CA ARG A 240 -45.06 -1.41 -48.01
C ARG A 240 -44.70 -0.27 -47.06
N PHE A 241 -45.48 0.81 -47.04
CA PHE A 241 -45.28 1.90 -46.09
C PHE A 241 -45.44 1.44 -44.63
N LYS A 242 -46.50 0.67 -44.31
CA LYS A 242 -46.70 0.09 -42.97
C LYS A 242 -45.54 -0.82 -42.54
N VAL A 243 -45.02 -1.65 -43.44
CA VAL A 243 -43.88 -2.55 -43.16
C VAL A 243 -42.61 -1.75 -42.90
N ILE A 244 -42.27 -0.77 -43.75
CA ILE A 244 -41.12 0.12 -43.54
C ILE A 244 -41.26 0.89 -42.21
N ALA A 245 -42.44 1.43 -41.91
CA ALA A 245 -42.71 2.12 -40.66
C ALA A 245 -42.61 1.19 -39.44
N ALA A 246 -43.04 -0.07 -39.55
CA ALA A 246 -42.90 -1.07 -38.48
C ALA A 246 -41.43 -1.43 -38.22
N PHE A 247 -40.62 -1.62 -39.27
CA PHE A 247 -39.17 -1.81 -39.11
C PHE A 247 -38.50 -0.62 -38.43
N TRP A 248 -38.81 0.61 -38.84
CA TRP A 248 -38.28 1.82 -38.19
C TRP A 248 -38.78 1.98 -36.75
N ALA A 249 -40.02 1.61 -36.44
CA ALA A 249 -40.53 1.60 -35.07
C ALA A 249 -39.77 0.59 -34.19
N VAL A 250 -39.52 -0.63 -34.67
CA VAL A 250 -38.71 -1.63 -33.93
C VAL A 250 -37.28 -1.16 -33.75
N ILE A 251 -36.65 -0.55 -34.77
CA ILE A 251 -35.30 0.01 -34.68
C ILE A 251 -35.23 1.15 -33.65
N ILE A 252 -36.20 2.06 -33.63
CA ILE A 252 -36.18 3.25 -32.76
C ILE A 252 -36.60 2.93 -31.31
N PHE A 253 -37.64 2.13 -31.11
CA PHE A 253 -38.19 1.86 -29.77
C PHE A 253 -37.61 0.60 -29.08
N LEU A 254 -37.00 -0.31 -29.83
CA LEU A 254 -36.41 -1.54 -29.30
C LEU A 254 -34.91 -1.64 -29.59
N GLY A 255 -34.53 -1.54 -30.87
CA GLY A 255 -33.15 -1.72 -31.33
C GLY A 255 -32.17 -0.73 -30.71
N PHE A 256 -32.44 0.58 -30.84
CA PHE A 256 -31.56 1.63 -30.32
C PHE A 256 -31.47 1.65 -28.79
N PRO A 257 -32.56 1.55 -27.99
CA PRO A 257 -32.46 1.49 -26.53
C PRO A 257 -31.75 0.24 -26.00
N ILE A 258 -31.95 -0.92 -26.63
CA ILE A 258 -31.22 -2.15 -26.28
C ILE A 258 -29.74 -1.98 -26.63
N TRP A 259 -29.43 -1.61 -27.88
CA TRP A 259 -28.05 -1.41 -28.35
C TRP A 259 -27.30 -0.43 -27.45
N TRP A 260 -27.87 0.75 -27.19
CA TRP A 260 -27.29 1.77 -26.30
C TRP A 260 -27.00 1.22 -24.91
N LYS A 261 -27.95 0.50 -24.29
CA LYS A 261 -27.76 -0.11 -22.96
C LYS A 261 -26.73 -1.24 -22.95
N THR A 262 -26.53 -1.94 -24.07
CA THR A 262 -25.54 -3.02 -24.20
C THR A 262 -24.15 -2.54 -24.62
N THR A 263 -24.01 -1.33 -25.19
CA THR A 263 -22.72 -0.74 -25.60
C THR A 263 -22.22 0.37 -24.69
N SER A 264 -23.09 0.92 -23.84
CA SER A 264 -22.72 1.82 -22.74
C SER A 264 -21.88 1.09 -21.69
N ILE A 265 -20.71 1.64 -21.38
CA ILE A 265 -19.87 1.18 -20.27
C ILE A 265 -20.57 1.51 -18.94
N TYR A 266 -20.61 0.58 -17.99
CA TYR A 266 -21.15 0.87 -16.66
C TYR A 266 -20.22 1.82 -15.90
N ARG A 267 -20.81 2.91 -15.39
CA ARG A 267 -20.11 3.93 -14.61
C ARG A 267 -20.97 4.33 -13.41
N ALA A 268 -20.55 3.93 -12.22
CA ALA A 268 -21.11 4.43 -10.96
C ALA A 268 -20.85 5.94 -10.81
N ARG A 269 -21.71 6.62 -10.06
CA ARG A 269 -21.53 8.04 -9.70
C ARG A 269 -20.65 8.12 -8.45
N LEU A 270 -19.63 8.97 -8.50
CA LEU A 270 -18.76 9.28 -7.35
C LEU A 270 -19.05 10.71 -6.85
N PRO A 271 -18.88 10.98 -5.54
CA PRO A 271 -18.98 12.32 -4.95
C PRO A 271 -17.72 13.16 -5.24
N VAL A 272 -17.48 13.45 -6.53
CA VAL A 272 -16.29 14.16 -7.02
C VAL A 272 -16.03 15.50 -6.29
N PRO A 273 -17.02 16.35 -5.97
CA PRO A 273 -16.78 17.59 -5.21
C PRO A 273 -16.19 17.30 -3.82
N ASP A 274 -16.79 16.37 -3.08
CA ASP A 274 -16.35 16.01 -1.72
C ASP A 274 -14.92 15.45 -1.75
N MET A 275 -14.60 14.60 -2.73
CA MET A 275 -13.25 14.05 -2.94
C MET A 275 -12.20 15.13 -3.21
N ILE A 276 -12.56 16.21 -3.91
CA ILE A 276 -11.69 17.37 -4.16
C ILE A 276 -11.59 18.26 -2.91
N ASP A 277 -12.68 18.51 -2.19
CA ASP A 277 -12.67 19.33 -0.98
C ASP A 277 -11.94 18.67 0.21
N TRP A 278 -11.86 17.34 0.23
CA TRP A 278 -10.93 16.59 1.08
C TRP A 278 -9.47 16.78 0.65
N ALA A 279 -9.16 16.61 -0.64
CA ALA A 279 -7.80 16.75 -1.17
C ALA A 279 -7.24 18.18 -1.03
N ASP A 280 -8.08 19.20 -1.16
CA ASP A 280 -7.74 20.62 -0.99
C ASP A 280 -7.66 21.04 0.50
N GLY A 281 -7.87 20.13 1.46
CA GLY A 281 -7.82 20.44 2.89
C GLY A 281 -8.94 21.39 3.40
N LYS A 282 -10.08 21.44 2.69
CA LYS A 282 -11.23 22.27 3.06
C LYS A 282 -12.09 21.58 4.12
N THR A 283 -12.37 20.29 3.94
CA THR A 283 -13.25 19.51 4.83
C THR A 283 -12.60 19.22 6.18
N CYS A 284 -11.33 18.81 6.18
CA CYS A 284 -10.55 18.56 7.38
C CYS A 284 -9.30 19.45 7.44
N ARG A 285 -9.15 20.10 8.59
CA ARG A 285 -7.86 20.58 9.10
C ARG A 285 -7.58 19.76 10.36
N PRO A 286 -6.54 18.91 10.37
CA PRO A 286 -6.19 18.12 11.54
C PRO A 286 -5.62 19.03 12.64
N VAL A 287 -5.99 18.72 13.88
CA VAL A 287 -5.52 19.40 15.08
C VAL A 287 -5.16 18.30 16.08
N PHE A 288 -4.11 18.53 16.86
CA PHE A 288 -3.54 17.60 17.84
C PHE A 288 -3.63 18.26 19.23
N PRO A 289 -4.76 18.10 19.93
CA PRO A 289 -4.89 18.49 21.33
C PRO A 289 -4.31 17.38 22.22
N LEU A 290 -3.07 17.53 22.65
CA LEU A 290 -2.41 16.58 23.55
C LEU A 290 -2.89 16.85 24.98
N GLU A 291 -3.67 15.93 25.56
CA GLU A 291 -4.06 15.98 26.97
C GLU A 291 -2.86 15.64 27.86
N ILE A 292 -2.48 16.59 28.71
CA ILE A 292 -1.44 16.41 29.74
C ILE A 292 -2.13 16.43 31.09
N ARG A 293 -2.06 15.34 31.84
CA ARG A 293 -2.62 15.25 33.19
C ARG A 293 -1.61 15.74 34.21
N VAL A 294 -2.05 16.55 35.16
CA VAL A 294 -1.22 17.13 36.21
C VAL A 294 -1.66 16.57 37.55
N GLU A 295 -0.76 15.86 38.23
CA GLU A 295 -0.95 15.32 39.57
C GLU A 295 -0.28 16.23 40.61
N THR A 296 -1.05 16.71 41.58
CA THR A 296 -0.58 17.64 42.62
C THR A 296 -0.82 17.07 44.02
N PRO A 297 -0.17 15.96 44.41
CA PRO A 297 -0.42 15.27 45.68
C PRO A 297 -0.11 16.10 46.95
N SER A 298 0.61 17.22 46.78
CA SER A 298 1.09 18.10 47.87
C SER A 298 0.46 19.50 47.87
N LEU A 299 -0.47 19.82 46.95
CA LEU A 299 -1.09 21.16 46.85
C LEU A 299 -2.60 21.12 47.10
N PRO A 300 -3.18 22.15 47.77
CA PRO A 300 -4.61 22.38 47.78
C PRO A 300 -5.17 22.57 46.36
N GLU A 301 -6.39 22.08 46.10
CA GLU A 301 -6.99 22.09 44.75
C GLU A 301 -7.07 23.51 44.14
N ILE A 302 -7.33 24.54 44.95
CA ILE A 302 -7.41 25.94 44.50
C ILE A 302 -6.05 26.43 43.98
N GLU A 303 -4.96 26.05 44.64
CA GLU A 303 -3.59 26.42 44.25
C GLU A 303 -3.15 25.61 43.02
N ALA A 304 -3.52 24.33 42.95
CA ALA A 304 -3.32 23.47 41.79
C ALA A 304 -4.06 24.00 40.53
N GLN A 305 -5.31 24.46 40.68
CA GLN A 305 -6.08 25.10 39.61
C GLN A 305 -5.47 26.43 39.17
N HIS A 306 -4.91 27.22 40.10
CA HIS A 306 -4.21 28.47 39.77
C HIS A 306 -2.90 28.20 39.01
N LEU A 307 -2.09 27.25 39.49
CA LEU A 307 -0.86 26.80 38.83
C LEU A 307 -1.15 26.28 37.42
N LEU A 308 -2.15 25.41 37.25
CA LEU A 308 -2.54 24.90 35.93
C LEU A 308 -2.91 26.04 34.99
N ARG A 309 -3.70 27.03 35.43
CA ARG A 309 -4.10 28.16 34.59
C ARG A 309 -2.90 29.02 34.18
N SER A 310 -1.99 29.33 35.11
CA SER A 310 -0.76 30.09 34.79
C SER A 310 0.13 29.33 33.81
N THR A 311 0.30 28.00 33.99
CA THR A 311 1.08 27.16 33.07
C THR A 311 0.43 27.02 31.71
N GLN A 312 -0.90 26.93 31.63
CA GLN A 312 -1.63 26.88 30.35
C GLN A 312 -1.48 28.19 29.58
N HIS A 313 -1.55 29.36 30.25
CA HIS A 313 -1.26 30.64 29.61
C HIS A 313 0.18 30.71 29.10
N ALA A 314 1.17 30.33 29.91
CA ALA A 314 2.57 30.29 29.47
C ALA A 314 2.78 29.34 28.26
N LEU A 315 2.10 28.20 28.22
CA LEU A 315 2.14 27.26 27.09
C LEU A 315 1.48 27.80 25.82
N ASP A 316 0.33 28.46 25.91
CA ASP A 316 -0.33 29.06 24.74
C ASP A 316 0.45 30.30 24.23
N ASP A 317 1.03 31.12 25.11
CA ASP A 317 1.90 32.25 24.75
C ASP A 317 3.19 31.79 24.02
N LEU A 318 3.74 30.63 24.38
CA LEU A 318 4.91 30.02 23.73
C LEU A 318 4.57 29.26 22.44
N ASN A 319 3.28 29.10 22.07
CA ASN A 319 2.87 28.23 20.97
C ASN A 319 2.44 28.94 19.69
N GLU A 320 3.42 29.22 18.83
CA GLU A 320 3.20 29.75 17.47
C GLU A 320 2.38 28.82 16.52
N PHE A 321 2.11 27.56 16.86
CA PHE A 321 1.58 26.56 15.91
C PHE A 321 0.19 26.02 16.30
N SER A 322 -0.85 26.60 15.68
CA SER A 322 -2.27 26.36 15.98
C SER A 322 -2.82 24.97 15.60
N ALA A 323 -2.01 24.09 15.01
CA ALA A 323 -2.39 22.69 14.80
C ALA A 323 -1.99 21.78 15.97
N HIS A 324 -1.02 22.14 16.81
CA HIS A 324 -0.51 21.30 17.90
C HIS A 324 -0.60 22.05 19.23
N HIS A 325 -1.52 21.63 20.10
CA HIS A 325 -1.76 22.29 21.39
C HIS A 325 -1.57 21.31 22.55
N LEU A 326 -0.78 21.74 23.55
CA LEU A 326 -0.72 21.07 24.84
C LEU A 326 -1.87 21.58 25.71
N ARG A 327 -2.67 20.68 26.28
CA ARG A 327 -3.85 21.00 27.09
C ARG A 327 -3.75 20.32 28.45
N LEU A 328 -3.48 21.13 29.48
CA LEU A 328 -3.36 20.68 30.86
C LEU A 328 -4.74 20.39 31.46
N LYS A 329 -4.88 19.25 32.15
CA LYS A 329 -6.00 18.95 33.07
C LYS A 329 -5.44 18.52 34.42
N LEU A 330 -6.13 18.86 35.52
CA LEU A 330 -5.82 18.25 36.82
C LEU A 330 -6.30 16.80 36.84
N SER A 331 -5.54 15.94 37.52
CA SER A 331 -5.94 14.56 37.82
C SER A 331 -6.95 14.53 38.98
N ASN A 332 -8.13 15.11 38.76
CA ASN A 332 -9.28 15.00 39.66
C ASN A 332 -10.12 13.78 39.24
N GLU A 333 -9.94 12.62 39.89
CA GLU A 333 -11.06 11.74 40.30
C GLU A 333 -10.63 10.51 41.12
N ASN A 334 -11.61 9.83 41.73
CA ASN A 334 -11.40 8.56 42.44
C ASN A 334 -11.03 7.44 41.44
N PRO A 335 -10.16 6.49 41.82
CA PRO A 335 -9.76 5.37 40.94
C PRO A 335 -10.89 4.38 40.61
N ASP A 336 -12.06 4.50 41.25
CA ASP A 336 -13.20 3.59 41.09
C ASP A 336 -14.18 3.97 39.95
N GLN A 337 -13.99 5.13 39.28
CA GLN A 337 -14.77 5.45 38.08
C GLN A 337 -14.13 4.84 36.82
N PRO A 338 -14.87 4.05 36.01
CA PRO A 338 -14.35 3.57 34.74
C PRO A 338 -14.17 4.75 33.77
N LEU A 339 -13.02 4.78 33.09
CA LEU A 339 -12.77 5.67 31.97
C LEU A 339 -13.88 5.46 30.92
N ALA A 340 -14.57 6.54 30.53
CA ALA A 340 -15.52 6.48 29.43
C ALA A 340 -14.78 6.23 28.10
N ASP A 341 -15.33 5.37 27.24
CA ASP A 341 -14.71 5.00 25.95
C ASP A 341 -14.44 6.20 25.01
N ASP A 342 -15.14 7.32 25.21
CA ASP A 342 -14.95 8.58 24.46
C ASP A 342 -13.84 9.50 25.02
N ALA A 343 -13.14 9.12 26.09
CA ALA A 343 -12.08 9.94 26.68
C ALA A 343 -10.90 10.19 25.73
N ALA A 344 -10.22 11.33 25.87
CA ALA A 344 -9.04 11.66 25.09
C ALA A 344 -7.79 10.89 25.57
N ASP A 345 -6.90 10.53 24.64
CA ASP A 345 -5.65 9.83 24.96
C ASP A 345 -4.73 10.74 25.79
N THR A 346 -4.33 10.27 26.98
CA THR A 346 -3.37 10.99 27.82
C THR A 346 -1.96 10.92 27.22
N ALA A 347 -1.41 12.08 26.86
CA ALA A 347 -0.12 12.21 26.21
C ALA A 347 1.06 12.18 27.20
N LEU A 348 0.86 12.70 28.41
CA LEU A 348 1.86 12.75 29.48
C LEU A 348 1.16 12.95 30.83
N THR A 349 1.66 12.30 31.87
CA THR A 349 1.34 12.61 33.27
C THR A 349 2.48 13.41 33.90
N VAL A 350 2.22 14.62 34.36
CA VAL A 350 3.17 15.49 35.06
C VAL A 350 2.86 15.46 36.54
N ARG A 351 3.78 14.95 37.36
CA ARG A 351 3.58 14.77 38.79
C ARG A 351 4.43 15.74 39.59
N LEU A 352 3.78 16.62 40.35
CA LEU A 352 4.44 17.68 41.10
C LEU A 352 4.79 17.22 42.52
N VAL A 353 6.09 17.25 42.84
CA VAL A 353 6.64 16.78 44.11
C VAL A 353 7.37 17.92 44.81
N ALA A 354 6.91 18.27 46.01
CA ALA A 354 7.59 19.25 46.86
C ALA A 354 8.90 18.67 47.43
N GLN A 355 10.00 19.42 47.37
CA GLN A 355 11.29 19.03 47.95
C GLN A 355 12.03 20.26 48.51
N ASP A 356 12.38 20.22 49.80
CA ASP A 356 12.96 21.37 50.53
C ASP A 356 14.45 21.63 50.20
N ASP A 357 15.21 20.62 49.75
CA ASP A 357 16.65 20.73 49.47
C ASP A 357 16.98 21.50 48.17
N LEU A 358 15.98 21.87 47.38
CA LEU A 358 16.15 22.48 46.06
C LEU A 358 16.10 24.03 46.09
N THR A 359 16.97 24.66 45.31
CA THR A 359 16.93 26.12 45.05
C THR A 359 16.22 26.48 43.75
N THR A 360 16.21 25.55 42.79
CA THR A 360 15.55 25.66 41.48
C THR A 360 14.73 24.40 41.23
N PRO A 361 13.61 24.48 40.47
CA PRO A 361 12.86 23.29 40.10
C PRO A 361 13.69 22.39 39.18
N GLN A 362 13.39 21.09 39.17
CA GLN A 362 14.05 20.08 38.34
C GLN A 362 13.00 19.12 37.78
N ALA A 363 13.26 18.55 36.60
CA ALA A 363 12.37 17.61 35.95
C ALA A 363 13.09 16.27 35.70
N ALA A 364 12.42 15.15 35.99
CA ALA A 364 12.92 13.81 35.75
C ALA A 364 11.87 12.99 35.00
N LEU A 365 12.26 12.48 33.83
CA LEU A 365 11.38 11.69 32.96
C LEU A 365 11.62 10.20 33.20
N HIS A 366 10.55 9.44 33.45
CA HIS A 366 10.65 7.99 33.67
C HIS A 366 10.98 7.25 32.36
N PRO A 367 11.83 6.21 32.38
CA PRO A 367 12.29 5.52 31.16
C PRO A 367 11.21 4.66 30.50
N ASP A 368 10.35 4.04 31.32
CA ASP A 368 9.42 2.98 30.91
C ASP A 368 7.95 3.42 30.89
N THR A 369 7.65 4.66 31.28
CA THR A 369 6.28 5.20 31.39
C THR A 369 6.16 6.59 30.78
N THR A 370 4.93 7.06 30.56
CA THR A 370 4.64 8.42 30.10
C THR A 370 4.50 9.39 31.27
N GLN A 371 5.44 9.35 32.23
CA GLN A 371 5.41 10.15 33.46
C GLN A 371 6.64 11.06 33.59
N LEU A 372 6.40 12.35 33.87
CA LEU A 372 7.39 13.37 34.17
C LEU A 372 7.22 13.82 35.62
N ASP A 373 8.16 13.49 36.49
CA ASP A 373 8.19 14.02 37.86
C ASP A 373 8.86 15.40 37.85
N VAL A 374 8.19 16.41 38.43
CA VAL A 374 8.69 17.77 38.57
C VAL A 374 8.88 18.08 40.05
N PHE A 375 10.14 18.18 40.46
CA PHE A 375 10.55 18.53 41.80
C PHE A 375 10.60 20.05 41.95
N TYR A 376 9.95 20.61 42.97
CA TYR A 376 9.90 22.06 43.19
C TYR A 376 10.07 22.40 44.68
N PRO A 377 10.76 23.51 45.01
CA PRO A 377 10.80 23.99 46.39
C PRO A 377 9.47 24.68 46.78
N PRO A 378 8.92 24.44 47.99
CA PRO A 378 7.64 25.03 48.42
C PRO A 378 7.58 26.56 48.36
N SER A 379 8.74 27.23 48.43
CA SER A 379 8.87 28.69 48.31
C SER A 379 8.51 29.27 46.93
N GLN A 380 8.32 28.43 45.91
CA GLN A 380 7.98 28.84 44.53
C GLN A 380 6.50 28.60 44.16
N ILE A 381 5.66 28.15 45.10
CA ILE A 381 4.21 28.06 44.90
C ILE A 381 3.67 29.48 44.62
N PRO A 382 3.00 29.73 43.48
CA PRO A 382 2.58 31.08 43.13
C PRO A 382 1.41 31.54 44.01
N PRO A 383 1.50 32.71 44.67
CA PRO A 383 0.34 33.29 45.36
C PRO A 383 -0.76 33.59 44.33
N PRO A 384 -2.06 33.55 44.72
CA PRO A 384 -3.21 33.63 43.80
C PRO A 384 -3.42 35.01 43.12
N SER A 385 -2.45 35.91 43.25
CA SER A 385 -2.39 37.24 42.64
C SER A 385 -1.18 37.45 41.72
N ALA A 386 -0.28 36.47 41.58
CA ALA A 386 0.86 36.52 40.68
C ALA A 386 0.51 35.92 39.31
N SER A 387 0.55 36.73 38.24
CA SER A 387 0.31 36.26 36.87
C SER A 387 1.43 35.33 36.35
N ASN A 388 2.68 35.64 36.72
CA ASN A 388 3.87 34.97 36.21
C ASN A 388 4.53 34.19 37.37
N SER A 389 4.49 32.86 37.33
CA SER A 389 5.22 32.00 38.27
C SER A 389 6.53 31.51 37.64
N PRO A 390 7.65 31.46 38.39
CA PRO A 390 8.84 30.77 37.90
C PRO A 390 8.58 29.27 37.67
N LEU A 391 7.70 28.66 38.47
CA LEU A 391 7.33 27.25 38.35
C LEU A 391 6.45 27.00 37.11
N SER A 392 5.49 27.89 36.81
CA SER A 392 4.66 27.73 35.60
C SER A 392 5.47 27.96 34.32
N ALA A 393 6.39 28.94 34.32
CA ALA A 393 7.32 29.15 33.22
C ALA A 393 8.26 27.94 33.02
N PHE A 394 8.80 27.37 34.10
CA PHE A 394 9.64 26.17 34.03
C PHE A 394 8.88 24.98 33.41
N ILE A 395 7.71 24.62 33.95
CA ILE A 395 6.89 23.51 33.45
C ILE A 395 6.52 23.74 31.97
N ALA A 396 6.14 24.96 31.59
CA ALA A 396 5.82 25.28 30.20
C ALA A 396 7.04 25.08 29.27
N SER A 397 8.24 25.48 29.69
CA SER A 397 9.47 25.30 28.92
C SER A 397 9.91 23.84 28.77
N GLU A 398 9.84 23.03 29.83
CA GLU A 398 10.15 21.59 29.78
C GLU A 398 9.18 20.83 28.87
N LEU A 399 7.88 21.14 28.94
CA LEU A 399 6.87 20.56 28.06
C LEU A 399 7.06 20.98 26.60
N GLN A 400 7.45 22.24 26.33
CA GLN A 400 7.79 22.69 24.99
C GLN A 400 9.02 21.97 24.42
N LEU A 401 10.05 21.72 25.24
CA LEU A 401 11.24 20.97 24.85
C LEU A 401 10.92 19.49 24.57
N LEU A 402 10.13 18.85 25.43
CA LEU A 402 9.76 17.43 25.31
C LEU A 402 9.00 17.13 24.02
N PHE A 403 8.09 18.02 23.61
CA PHE A 403 7.32 17.89 22.36
C PHE A 403 7.91 18.65 21.16
N ALA A 404 9.16 19.12 21.23
CA ALA A 404 9.78 19.92 20.15
C ALA A 404 9.98 19.14 18.84
N GLU A 405 10.48 17.89 18.89
CA GLU A 405 10.64 17.05 17.69
C GLU A 405 9.27 16.69 17.10
N GLU A 406 8.27 16.36 17.94
CA GLU A 406 6.89 16.07 17.50
C GLU A 406 6.25 17.26 16.77
N LYS A 407 6.31 18.46 17.37
CA LYS A 407 5.81 19.71 16.78
C LYS A 407 6.49 20.00 15.43
N ALA A 408 7.80 19.75 15.31
CA ALA A 408 8.54 19.94 14.05
C ALA A 408 8.13 18.92 12.96
N ILE A 409 7.97 17.64 13.31
CA ILE A 409 7.53 16.61 12.34
C ILE A 409 6.10 16.90 11.86
N ILE A 410 5.17 17.20 12.76
CA ILE A 410 3.77 17.47 12.42
C ILE A 410 3.66 18.75 11.57
N ALA A 411 4.43 19.79 11.89
CA ALA A 411 4.51 21.00 11.07
C ALA A 411 5.06 20.71 9.67
N GLN A 412 6.08 19.85 9.52
CA GLN A 412 6.58 19.46 8.20
C GLN A 412 5.53 18.69 7.39
N VAL A 413 4.91 17.65 7.97
CA VAL A 413 3.85 16.82 7.34
C VAL A 413 2.65 17.66 6.88
N LEU A 414 2.34 18.74 7.58
CA LEU A 414 1.27 19.68 7.21
C LEU A 414 1.71 20.76 6.20
N SER A 415 2.98 21.16 6.22
CA SER A 415 3.51 22.19 5.30
C SER A 415 3.53 21.75 3.82
N ASP A 416 3.67 20.45 3.54
CA ASP A 416 3.54 19.87 2.19
C ASP A 416 2.15 20.14 1.56
N ASN A 417 1.16 20.57 2.36
CA ASN A 417 -0.21 20.90 1.93
C ASN A 417 -0.55 22.40 2.14
N ASN A 418 0.40 23.30 1.87
CA ASN A 418 0.23 24.78 1.87
C ASN A 418 -0.15 25.42 3.23
N ILE A 419 0.02 24.74 4.35
CA ILE A 419 -0.13 25.35 5.68
C ILE A 419 1.15 26.15 6.00
N PRO A 420 1.07 27.43 6.42
CA PRO A 420 2.25 28.23 6.72
C PRO A 420 3.02 27.64 7.90
N SER A 421 4.30 27.30 7.68
CA SER A 421 5.18 26.69 8.67
C SER A 421 5.50 27.64 9.82
N ALA A 422 5.51 27.11 11.05
CA ALA A 422 6.13 27.78 12.19
C ALA A 422 7.66 27.90 12.00
N HIS A 423 8.33 28.74 12.80
CA HIS A 423 9.78 28.92 12.74
C HIS A 423 10.54 27.74 13.38
N ILE A 424 10.61 26.60 12.67
CA ILE A 424 11.44 25.45 13.03
C ILE A 424 12.92 25.81 12.83
N SER A 425 13.79 25.40 13.76
CA SER A 425 15.24 25.57 13.60
C SER A 425 15.77 24.72 12.42
N PRO A 426 16.73 25.24 11.63
CA PRO A 426 17.17 24.58 10.39
C PRO A 426 17.77 23.20 10.64
N ASP A 427 18.55 23.05 11.72
CA ASP A 427 19.20 21.79 12.07
C ASP A 427 18.19 20.69 12.44
N LEU A 428 17.12 21.06 13.16
CA LEU A 428 16.03 20.15 13.50
C LEU A 428 15.27 19.74 12.25
N ALA A 429 14.92 20.69 11.38
CA ALA A 429 14.24 20.42 10.10
C ALA A 429 15.07 19.53 9.16
N GLU A 430 16.40 19.70 9.11
CA GLU A 430 17.27 18.81 8.34
C GLU A 430 17.33 17.41 8.97
N SER A 431 17.41 17.30 10.30
CA SER A 431 17.41 16.01 11.02
C SER A 431 16.12 15.21 10.80
N VAL A 432 14.95 15.88 10.85
CA VAL A 432 13.63 15.29 10.59
C VAL A 432 13.53 14.88 9.12
N THR A 433 13.90 15.76 8.18
CA THR A 433 13.90 15.42 6.74
C THR A 433 14.81 14.23 6.43
N ARG A 434 15.96 14.14 7.11
CA ARG A 434 16.92 13.02 7.02
C ARG A 434 16.36 11.73 7.62
N ARG A 435 15.57 11.80 8.71
CA ARG A 435 14.82 10.67 9.31
C ARG A 435 13.73 10.18 8.34
N LEU A 436 12.84 11.07 7.89
CA LEU A 436 11.71 10.76 7.01
C LEU A 436 12.14 10.11 5.69
N ARG A 437 13.28 10.52 5.12
CA ARG A 437 13.86 9.89 3.91
C ARG A 437 14.41 8.48 4.16
N ARG A 438 14.84 8.17 5.38
CA ARG A 438 15.38 6.84 5.77
C ARG A 438 14.29 5.86 6.15
N SER A 439 13.22 6.34 6.78
CA SER A 439 12.09 5.53 7.24
C SER A 439 11.26 4.96 6.11
N MET A 440 10.71 3.77 6.32
CA MET A 440 9.69 3.16 5.49
C MET A 440 8.41 4.01 5.44
N LYS A 441 7.75 3.97 4.27
CA LYS A 441 6.32 4.29 4.17
C LYS A 441 5.53 3.42 5.15
N TYR A 442 4.36 3.90 5.58
CA TYR A 442 3.48 3.12 6.43
C TYR A 442 3.01 1.85 5.70
N ALA A 443 2.91 0.75 6.43
CA ALA A 443 2.19 -0.46 6.04
C ALA A 443 1.47 -1.02 7.28
N ASP A 444 0.28 -1.60 7.10
CA ASP A 444 -0.43 -2.24 8.20
C ASP A 444 0.23 -3.55 8.63
N THR A 445 0.93 -4.23 7.72
CA THR A 445 1.82 -5.37 8.04
C THR A 445 3.22 -5.13 7.47
N TYR A 446 4.25 -5.37 8.28
CA TYR A 446 5.65 -5.46 7.87
C TYR A 446 6.15 -6.90 8.01
N HIS A 447 7.07 -7.31 7.13
CA HIS A 447 7.75 -8.60 7.23
C HIS A 447 9.22 -8.38 7.63
N LEU A 448 9.73 -9.07 8.65
CA LEU A 448 11.09 -8.88 9.16
C LEU A 448 11.96 -10.11 8.83
N ALA A 449 12.92 -9.98 7.92
CA ALA A 449 13.75 -11.09 7.46
C ALA A 449 15.16 -11.07 8.08
N PHE A 450 15.40 -11.90 9.09
CA PHE A 450 16.71 -12.05 9.75
C PHE A 450 17.57 -13.08 9.02
N SER A 451 18.77 -12.66 8.60
CA SER A 451 19.57 -13.36 7.59
C SER A 451 21.01 -13.55 8.05
N LEU A 452 21.44 -14.80 8.31
CA LEU A 452 22.83 -15.12 8.65
C LEU A 452 23.62 -15.46 7.39
N PHE A 453 24.55 -14.59 6.99
CA PHE A 453 25.36 -14.73 5.78
C PHE A 453 26.84 -14.97 6.14
N THR A 454 27.46 -15.97 5.51
CA THR A 454 28.90 -16.26 5.63
C THR A 454 29.47 -16.66 4.27
N PRO A 455 30.70 -16.24 3.91
CA PRO A 455 31.38 -16.66 2.68
C PRO A 455 31.87 -18.12 2.72
N GLY A 456 31.76 -18.82 3.86
CA GLY A 456 32.16 -20.20 4.03
C GLY A 456 31.00 -21.15 4.39
N SER A 457 31.35 -22.28 5.00
CA SER A 457 30.43 -23.28 5.56
C SER A 457 30.11 -23.07 7.05
N ALA A 458 30.69 -22.05 7.68
CA ALA A 458 30.58 -21.76 9.10
C ALA A 458 30.45 -20.24 9.34
N PRO A 459 29.63 -19.77 10.30
CA PRO A 459 28.65 -20.56 11.06
C PRO A 459 27.51 -21.08 10.18
N SER A 460 26.98 -22.25 10.53
CA SER A 460 25.87 -22.91 9.82
C SER A 460 24.56 -22.91 10.61
N SER A 461 24.59 -22.50 11.88
CA SER A 461 23.43 -22.42 12.75
C SER A 461 23.59 -21.31 13.81
N TRP A 462 22.47 -20.93 14.43
CA TRP A 462 22.39 -19.80 15.37
C TRP A 462 21.15 -19.89 16.25
N ASP A 463 21.22 -19.40 17.49
CA ASP A 463 20.11 -19.32 18.47
C ASP A 463 19.07 -18.22 18.13
N ILE A 464 18.72 -18.09 16.84
CA ILE A 464 17.89 -17.01 16.31
C ILE A 464 16.55 -16.85 17.02
N GLN A 465 15.87 -17.96 17.34
CA GLN A 465 14.55 -17.93 17.99
C GLN A 465 14.62 -17.32 19.40
N ALA A 466 15.67 -17.60 20.16
CA ALA A 466 15.87 -17.04 21.49
C ALA A 466 16.37 -15.59 21.45
N ALA A 467 17.18 -15.23 20.44
CA ALA A 467 17.59 -13.83 20.23
C ALA A 467 16.41 -12.94 19.80
N VAL A 468 15.51 -13.42 18.92
CA VAL A 468 14.29 -12.70 18.52
C VAL A 468 13.34 -12.53 19.72
N HIS A 469 13.14 -13.58 20.53
CA HIS A 469 12.22 -13.52 21.66
C HIS A 469 12.62 -12.50 22.72
N ASP A 470 13.91 -12.43 23.08
CA ASP A 470 14.38 -11.48 24.10
C ASP A 470 14.53 -10.03 23.57
N TYR A 471 15.07 -9.84 22.37
CA TYR A 471 15.51 -8.51 21.90
C TYR A 471 14.57 -7.83 20.90
N ILE A 472 13.71 -8.59 20.20
CA ILE A 472 12.86 -8.07 19.13
C ILE A 472 11.38 -8.15 19.53
N THR A 473 10.91 -9.26 20.06
CA THR A 473 9.48 -9.44 20.42
C THR A 473 8.94 -8.34 21.34
N PRO A 474 9.62 -7.86 22.40
CA PRO A 474 9.12 -6.75 23.23
C PRO A 474 8.94 -5.44 22.45
N VAL A 475 9.76 -5.21 21.41
CA VAL A 475 9.61 -4.07 20.50
C VAL A 475 8.41 -4.28 19.57
N LEU A 476 8.20 -5.49 19.04
CA LEU A 476 7.04 -5.78 18.18
C LEU A 476 5.72 -5.68 18.96
N GLU A 477 5.69 -6.16 20.20
CA GLU A 477 4.53 -6.03 21.10
C GLU A 477 4.21 -4.55 21.37
N ALA A 478 5.22 -3.73 21.66
CA ALA A 478 5.04 -2.29 21.85
C ALA A 478 4.58 -1.55 20.57
N PHE A 479 4.94 -2.05 19.37
CA PHE A 479 4.45 -1.53 18.09
C PHE A 479 3.11 -2.13 17.62
N SER A 480 2.58 -3.17 18.28
CA SER A 480 1.34 -3.84 17.87
C SER A 480 0.10 -2.94 17.73
N PRO A 481 -0.06 -1.81 18.48
CA PRO A 481 -1.14 -0.86 18.21
C PRO A 481 -0.97 -0.10 16.89
N ILE A 482 0.25 -0.03 16.33
CA ILE A 482 0.62 0.80 15.18
C ILE A 482 0.69 -0.01 13.87
N SER A 483 1.28 -1.22 13.89
CA SER A 483 1.38 -2.13 12.74
C SER A 483 1.52 -3.59 13.21
N ASN A 484 1.13 -4.52 12.34
CA ASN A 484 1.36 -5.96 12.47
C ASN A 484 2.76 -6.33 11.93
N PHE A 485 3.32 -7.44 12.43
CA PHE A 485 4.64 -7.94 12.02
C PHE A 485 4.63 -9.45 11.81
N THR A 486 5.35 -9.93 10.79
CA THR A 486 5.82 -11.33 10.70
C THR A 486 7.34 -11.37 10.82
N VAL A 487 7.89 -12.50 11.24
CA VAL A 487 9.35 -12.70 11.36
C VAL A 487 9.75 -13.95 10.57
N ASP A 488 10.58 -13.74 9.55
CA ASP A 488 11.18 -14.77 8.72
C ASP A 488 12.67 -14.90 9.07
N THR A 489 13.25 -16.10 8.93
CA THR A 489 14.66 -16.36 9.25
C THR A 489 15.34 -17.21 8.18
N GLN A 490 16.50 -16.79 7.68
CA GLN A 490 17.28 -17.51 6.67
C GLN A 490 18.77 -17.61 7.04
N VAL A 491 19.44 -18.64 6.52
CA VAL A 491 20.89 -18.85 6.63
C VAL A 491 21.44 -19.09 5.22
N GLN A 492 22.38 -18.27 4.78
CA GLN A 492 23.04 -18.42 3.47
C GLN A 492 24.53 -18.68 3.66
N LEU A 493 24.92 -19.92 3.37
CA LEU A 493 26.32 -20.32 3.27
C LEU A 493 26.91 -19.89 1.92
N TYR A 494 28.23 -19.75 1.85
CA TYR A 494 28.99 -19.34 0.67
C TYR A 494 28.55 -17.98 0.06
N ALA A 495 28.02 -17.07 0.89
CA ALA A 495 27.74 -15.68 0.58
C ALA A 495 29.03 -14.85 0.42
N GLY A 496 29.74 -15.08 -0.70
CA GLY A 496 30.91 -14.30 -1.08
C GLY A 496 30.60 -12.85 -1.46
N PHE A 497 31.64 -12.01 -1.53
CA PHE A 497 31.56 -10.69 -2.14
C PHE A 497 31.28 -10.81 -3.65
N SER A 498 30.45 -9.91 -4.19
CA SER A 498 30.20 -9.86 -5.64
C SER A 498 31.50 -9.64 -6.42
N PRO A 499 31.72 -10.32 -7.57
CA PRO A 499 32.82 -10.00 -8.47
C PRO A 499 32.69 -8.61 -9.14
N THR A 500 31.56 -7.92 -8.94
CA THR A 500 31.32 -6.55 -9.43
C THR A 500 31.49 -5.47 -8.35
N ALA A 501 31.55 -5.85 -7.07
CA ALA A 501 31.79 -4.93 -5.96
C ALA A 501 33.30 -4.81 -5.68
N PRO A 502 33.80 -3.65 -5.19
CA PRO A 502 35.19 -3.54 -4.76
C PRO A 502 35.44 -4.43 -3.53
N ALA A 503 36.47 -5.26 -3.61
CA ALA A 503 36.92 -6.10 -2.50
C ALA A 503 37.37 -5.23 -1.30
N PRO A 504 37.27 -5.73 -0.05
CA PRO A 504 37.70 -5.00 1.13
C PRO A 504 39.19 -4.65 1.08
N GLU A 505 39.53 -3.43 1.50
CA GLU A 505 40.91 -2.92 1.53
C GLU A 505 41.53 -3.18 2.90
N TYR A 506 42.65 -3.91 2.95
CA TYR A 506 43.40 -4.10 4.19
C TYR A 506 44.16 -2.81 4.58
N ASP A 507 43.96 -2.34 5.82
CA ASP A 507 44.67 -1.19 6.38
C ASP A 507 45.79 -1.68 7.32
N GLU A 508 47.03 -1.57 6.84
CA GLU A 508 48.23 -1.94 7.59
C GLU A 508 48.42 -1.12 8.89
N ALA A 509 47.87 0.09 8.99
CA ALA A 509 48.03 0.94 10.16
C ALA A 509 47.20 0.48 11.37
N HIS A 510 46.08 -0.19 11.11
CA HIS A 510 45.14 -0.67 12.13
C HIS A 510 45.02 -2.21 12.19
N ALA A 511 45.60 -2.92 11.21
CA ALA A 511 45.47 -4.36 11.01
C ALA A 511 44.00 -4.83 10.86
N VAL A 512 43.19 -4.05 10.14
CA VAL A 512 41.77 -4.34 9.88
C VAL A 512 41.47 -4.34 8.38
N TRP A 513 40.44 -5.07 7.97
CA TRP A 513 39.87 -4.98 6.64
C TRP A 513 38.79 -3.89 6.59
N THR A 514 38.81 -3.05 5.57
CA THR A 514 37.94 -1.87 5.47
C THR A 514 37.00 -1.92 4.27
N LEU A 515 35.72 -1.62 4.50
CA LEU A 515 34.71 -1.38 3.47
C LEU A 515 34.56 0.13 3.24
N ARG A 516 34.64 0.55 1.98
CA ARG A 516 34.40 1.95 1.58
C ARG A 516 32.94 2.33 1.80
N LYS A 517 32.71 3.55 2.30
CA LYS A 517 31.39 4.05 2.69
C LYS A 517 30.40 4.16 1.54
N ASP A 518 30.88 4.54 0.35
CA ASP A 518 30.04 4.73 -0.84
C ASP A 518 29.57 3.38 -1.44
N ASP A 519 30.31 2.30 -1.17
CA ASP A 519 30.06 0.95 -1.69
C ASP A 519 29.17 0.09 -0.75
N LEU A 520 28.73 0.63 0.40
CA LEU A 520 27.95 -0.11 1.42
C LEU A 520 26.55 -0.55 0.97
N SER A 521 26.01 0.04 -0.10
CA SER A 521 24.80 -0.45 -0.77
C SER A 521 25.11 -1.55 -1.79
N ALA A 522 26.27 -1.49 -2.45
CA ALA A 522 26.75 -2.51 -3.38
C ALA A 522 27.27 -3.78 -2.67
N PHE A 523 27.58 -3.69 -1.37
CA PHE A 523 27.84 -4.85 -0.51
C PHE A 523 26.70 -5.88 -0.56
N ILE A 524 25.44 -5.45 -0.70
CA ILE A 524 24.29 -6.38 -0.75
C ILE A 524 24.09 -6.86 -2.17
N ASN A 525 24.62 -8.04 -2.47
CA ASN A 525 24.43 -8.65 -3.78
C ASN A 525 23.07 -9.34 -3.91
N ALA A 526 22.00 -8.56 -4.04
CA ALA A 526 20.64 -9.05 -4.25
C ALA A 526 20.41 -9.82 -5.58
N ALA A 527 21.45 -9.99 -6.42
CA ALA A 527 21.42 -10.81 -7.63
C ALA A 527 22.04 -12.21 -7.44
N GLU A 528 22.99 -12.37 -6.51
CA GLU A 528 23.60 -13.67 -6.17
C GLU A 528 23.11 -14.24 -4.82
N TRP A 529 22.64 -13.39 -3.91
CA TRP A 529 22.07 -13.80 -2.63
C TRP A 529 20.54 -13.90 -2.76
N PRO A 530 19.94 -15.11 -2.74
CA PRO A 530 18.50 -15.29 -2.91
C PRO A 530 17.75 -14.92 -1.62
N LEU A 531 17.60 -13.62 -1.38
CA LEU A 531 16.79 -13.08 -0.28
C LEU A 531 15.36 -13.64 -0.39
N SER A 532 14.96 -14.50 0.56
CA SER A 532 13.63 -15.11 0.56
C SER A 532 12.53 -14.02 0.62
N PRO A 533 11.70 -13.85 -0.43
CA PRO A 533 10.63 -12.86 -0.38
C PRO A 533 9.54 -13.34 0.59
N SER A 534 9.27 -12.53 1.61
CA SER A 534 8.24 -12.83 2.63
C SER A 534 6.88 -13.10 1.99
N ILE A 535 6.20 -14.15 2.45
CA ILE A 535 4.92 -14.59 1.89
C ILE A 535 3.78 -13.77 2.52
N GLY A 536 3.45 -12.63 1.92
CA GLY A 536 2.37 -11.79 2.42
C GLY A 536 2.14 -10.49 1.64
N SER A 537 1.32 -9.61 2.22
CA SER A 537 1.03 -8.27 1.72
C SER A 537 1.66 -7.22 2.63
N GLY A 538 2.88 -6.81 2.30
CA GLY A 538 3.63 -5.79 3.05
C GLY A 538 5.06 -5.66 2.51
N PRO A 539 5.79 -4.59 2.87
CA PRO A 539 7.21 -4.47 2.55
C PRO A 539 8.06 -5.28 3.54
N THR A 540 9.04 -6.02 3.04
CA THR A 540 10.04 -6.72 3.86
C THR A 540 11.15 -5.76 4.31
N ILE A 541 11.45 -5.76 5.60
CA ILE A 541 12.63 -5.12 6.22
C ILE A 541 13.66 -6.22 6.46
N ASN A 542 14.86 -6.04 5.91
CA ASN A 542 15.89 -7.08 5.92
C ASN A 542 16.96 -6.77 6.98
N PHE A 543 17.34 -7.76 7.78
CA PHE A 543 18.43 -7.65 8.76
C PHE A 543 19.49 -8.71 8.47
N ILE A 544 20.63 -8.28 7.90
CA ILE A 544 21.75 -9.18 7.60
C ILE A 544 22.75 -9.17 8.77
N LEU A 545 22.98 -10.34 9.34
CA LEU A 545 24.14 -10.65 10.16
C LEU A 545 25.19 -11.29 9.25
N TYR A 546 26.26 -10.55 8.92
CA TYR A 546 27.36 -11.05 8.10
C TYR A 546 28.55 -11.42 8.98
N VAL A 547 29.08 -12.64 8.79
CA VAL A 547 30.30 -13.11 9.44
C VAL A 547 31.39 -13.21 8.36
N PRO A 548 32.47 -12.40 8.44
CA PRO A 548 33.54 -12.45 7.44
C PRO A 548 34.36 -13.74 7.57
N ALA A 549 35.05 -14.11 6.48
CA ALA A 549 36.01 -15.20 6.52
C ALA A 549 37.14 -14.90 7.54
N PRO A 550 37.73 -15.91 8.21
CA PRO A 550 38.84 -15.70 9.15
C PRO A 550 40.06 -14.97 8.56
N SER A 551 40.28 -15.07 7.25
CA SER A 551 41.31 -14.33 6.49
C SER A 551 40.98 -12.85 6.25
N GLN A 552 39.73 -12.44 6.49
CA GLN A 552 39.19 -11.11 6.28
C GLN A 552 38.54 -10.53 7.55
N SER A 553 38.81 -11.14 8.72
CA SER A 553 38.43 -10.62 10.03
C SER A 553 39.62 -9.90 10.69
N PRO A 554 39.43 -8.78 11.40
CA PRO A 554 38.17 -8.05 11.56
C PRO A 554 37.85 -7.18 10.34
N LEU A 555 36.56 -7.10 9.99
CA LEU A 555 36.01 -6.25 8.93
C LEU A 555 35.25 -5.06 9.54
N VAL A 556 35.51 -3.85 9.06
CA VAL A 556 34.88 -2.60 9.53
C VAL A 556 34.58 -1.63 8.39
N VAL A 557 33.70 -0.65 8.62
CA VAL A 557 33.48 0.46 7.69
C VAL A 557 34.60 1.50 7.82
N LYS A 558 35.19 1.90 6.68
CA LYS A 558 36.26 2.89 6.58
C LYS A 558 35.87 4.23 7.20
N ASP A 559 36.86 4.98 7.69
CA ASP A 559 36.79 6.26 8.43
C ASP A 559 36.03 6.22 9.78
N SER A 560 35.00 5.40 9.90
CA SER A 560 34.11 5.31 11.07
C SER A 560 34.42 4.16 12.02
N LEU A 561 35.16 3.14 11.55
CA LEU A 561 35.40 1.86 12.22
C LEU A 561 34.12 1.14 12.67
N ALA A 562 32.97 1.50 12.09
CA ALA A 562 31.67 0.95 12.47
C ALA A 562 31.50 -0.50 11.98
N THR A 563 30.86 -1.33 12.79
CA THR A 563 30.48 -2.71 12.44
C THR A 563 29.05 -2.81 11.89
N SER A 564 28.30 -1.72 11.74
CA SER A 564 26.92 -1.77 11.25
C SER A 564 26.48 -0.51 10.51
N TRP A 565 25.48 -0.66 9.63
CA TRP A 565 24.83 0.45 8.93
C TRP A 565 23.37 0.15 8.60
N ILE A 566 22.62 1.22 8.30
CA ILE A 566 21.23 1.16 7.81
C ILE A 566 21.24 1.50 6.32
N ILE A 567 20.51 0.72 5.52
CA ILE A 567 20.20 1.07 4.13
C ILE A 567 18.77 1.66 4.10
N PRO A 568 18.62 2.94 3.69
CA PRO A 568 17.32 3.63 3.65
C PRO A 568 16.23 2.80 2.97
N GLN A 569 15.06 2.70 3.60
CA GLN A 569 13.87 2.03 3.04
C GLN A 569 14.09 0.55 2.64
N TRP A 570 15.10 -0.13 3.21
CA TRP A 570 15.41 -1.53 2.90
C TRP A 570 15.68 -2.39 4.15
N GLY A 571 16.48 -1.90 5.09
CA GLY A 571 16.95 -2.74 6.18
C GLY A 571 18.27 -2.30 6.82
N GLY A 572 18.95 -3.25 7.46
CA GLY A 572 20.20 -3.02 8.18
C GLY A 572 21.18 -4.19 8.05
N VAL A 573 22.47 -3.89 8.23
CA VAL A 573 23.57 -4.86 8.18
C VAL A 573 24.42 -4.73 9.44
N PHE A 574 24.83 -5.87 9.99
CA PHE A 574 25.77 -5.97 11.11
C PHE A 574 26.90 -6.96 10.76
N LEU A 575 28.14 -6.55 11.01
CA LEU A 575 29.37 -7.33 10.85
C LEU A 575 29.74 -7.95 12.20
N LEU A 576 29.58 -9.27 12.33
CA LEU A 576 30.01 -10.00 13.52
C LEU A 576 31.41 -10.57 13.27
N ASN A 577 32.42 -9.85 13.74
CA ASN A 577 33.82 -10.28 13.66
C ASN A 577 34.11 -11.35 14.75
N PRO A 578 34.39 -12.61 14.39
CA PRO A 578 34.75 -13.65 15.37
C PRO A 578 36.14 -13.37 15.95
N THR A 579 36.39 -13.77 17.21
CA THR A 579 37.68 -13.52 17.86
C THR A 579 38.68 -14.65 17.57
N PRO A 580 40.00 -14.40 17.55
CA PRO A 580 41.01 -15.45 17.33
C PRO A 580 41.14 -16.49 18.47
N ILE A 581 40.33 -16.38 19.52
CA ILE A 581 40.37 -17.22 20.73
C ILE A 581 39.25 -18.29 20.70
N ASP A 582 38.20 -18.04 19.92
CA ASP A 582 37.07 -18.96 19.77
C ASP A 582 37.51 -20.25 19.06
N ALA A 583 37.21 -21.41 19.65
CA ALA A 583 37.59 -22.70 19.09
C ALA A 583 36.89 -22.96 17.74
N PRO A 584 37.48 -23.74 16.81
CA PRO A 584 36.86 -24.00 15.51
C PRO A 584 35.46 -24.62 15.62
N ASP A 585 35.17 -25.40 16.67
CA ASP A 585 33.84 -25.96 16.93
C ASP A 585 32.81 -24.88 17.35
N GLN A 586 33.24 -23.80 18.01
CA GLN A 586 32.38 -22.68 18.39
C GLN A 586 32.02 -21.80 17.18
N LEU A 587 32.88 -21.75 16.16
CA LEU A 587 32.62 -21.04 14.90
C LEU A 587 31.50 -21.65 14.05
N HIS A 588 31.04 -22.87 14.34
CA HIS A 588 29.95 -23.51 13.60
C HIS A 588 28.54 -23.10 14.05
N HIS A 589 28.38 -22.61 15.29
CA HIS A 589 27.08 -22.30 15.89
C HIS A 589 27.13 -21.01 16.74
N LEU A 590 26.35 -19.99 16.35
CA LEU A 590 26.28 -18.72 17.09
C LEU A 590 25.29 -18.80 18.25
N THR A 591 25.80 -18.84 19.47
CA THR A 591 24.98 -18.84 20.69
C THR A 591 24.34 -17.47 20.93
N LYS A 592 23.21 -17.46 21.65
CA LYS A 592 22.43 -16.24 21.99
C LYS A 592 23.28 -15.05 22.47
N ASP A 593 24.28 -15.30 23.32
CA ASP A 593 25.13 -14.23 23.89
C ASP A 593 25.99 -13.53 22.81
N THR A 594 26.44 -14.27 21.79
CA THR A 594 27.19 -13.70 20.65
C THR A 594 26.30 -12.87 19.72
N LEU A 595 24.99 -13.17 19.70
CA LEU A 595 23.99 -12.46 18.90
C LEU A 595 23.54 -11.16 19.57
N GLY A 596 23.62 -11.04 20.90
CA GLY A 596 23.13 -9.90 21.68
C GLY A 596 23.50 -8.51 21.12
N PRO A 597 24.78 -8.20 20.83
CA PRO A 597 25.17 -6.91 20.25
C PRO A 597 24.57 -6.63 18.87
N ALA A 598 24.39 -7.65 18.04
CA ALA A 598 23.76 -7.52 16.73
C ALA A 598 22.25 -7.25 16.88
N PHE A 599 21.56 -7.97 17.75
CA PHE A 599 20.11 -7.83 17.95
C PHE A 599 19.74 -6.53 18.67
N MET A 600 20.55 -6.08 19.63
CA MET A 600 20.46 -4.73 20.21
C MET A 600 20.77 -3.62 19.19
N THR A 601 21.50 -3.93 18.11
CA THR A 601 21.67 -2.98 17.00
C THR A 601 20.45 -3.02 16.07
N PHE A 602 19.98 -4.20 15.69
CA PHE A 602 18.80 -4.37 14.83
C PHE A 602 17.53 -3.77 15.44
N SER A 603 17.33 -3.82 16.77
CA SER A 603 16.19 -3.16 17.42
C SER A 603 16.24 -1.62 17.24
N HIS A 604 17.38 -0.98 17.49
CA HIS A 604 17.56 0.46 17.23
C HIS A 604 17.42 0.82 15.74
N GLN A 605 17.91 -0.03 14.84
CA GLN A 605 17.74 0.14 13.39
C GLN A 605 16.27 0.00 12.98
N LEU A 606 15.52 -0.95 13.56
CA LEU A 606 14.08 -1.14 13.35
C LEU A 606 13.29 0.10 13.78
N LEU A 607 13.54 0.63 14.98
CA LEU A 607 12.93 1.90 15.43
C LEU A 607 13.15 3.04 14.42
N THR A 608 14.37 3.12 13.86
CA THR A 608 14.75 4.14 12.88
C THR A 608 14.07 3.93 11.53
N LEU A 609 13.96 2.68 11.07
CA LEU A 609 13.32 2.30 9.81
C LEU A 609 11.79 2.43 9.87
N LEU A 610 11.16 2.16 11.02
CA LEU A 610 9.74 2.41 11.25
C LEU A 610 9.41 3.91 11.44
N GLY A 611 10.44 4.77 11.52
CA GLY A 611 10.32 6.22 11.54
C GLY A 611 10.05 6.83 12.92
N ALA A 612 10.33 6.10 14.01
CA ALA A 612 10.19 6.64 15.35
C ALA A 612 11.09 7.88 15.56
N PRO A 613 10.65 8.89 16.35
CA PRO A 613 11.48 10.02 16.74
C PRO A 613 12.69 9.54 17.58
N SER A 614 13.66 10.43 17.79
CA SER A 614 14.81 10.17 18.68
C SER A 614 14.61 10.77 20.06
N THR A 615 13.79 11.80 20.19
CA THR A 615 13.42 12.43 21.46
C THR A 615 11.91 12.41 21.69
N PRO A 616 11.44 12.41 22.95
CA PRO A 616 12.21 12.17 24.18
C PRO A 616 12.70 10.70 24.26
N PRO A 617 13.62 10.34 25.18
CA PRO A 617 14.19 8.98 25.24
C PRO A 617 13.18 7.81 25.44
N PRO A 618 12.14 7.91 26.29
CA PRO A 618 11.23 6.80 26.59
C PRO A 618 10.51 6.26 25.35
N LEU A 619 10.54 4.94 25.16
CA LEU A 619 9.87 4.28 24.05
C LEU A 619 8.35 4.56 24.01
N PRO A 620 7.59 4.56 25.13
CA PRO A 620 6.15 4.82 25.10
C PRO A 620 5.78 6.20 24.51
N LEU A 621 6.52 7.26 24.85
CA LEU A 621 6.28 8.59 24.31
C LEU A 621 6.58 8.64 22.81
N ARG A 622 7.71 8.04 22.38
CA ARG A 622 8.10 7.95 20.97
C ARG A 622 7.06 7.19 20.12
N LEU A 623 6.41 6.17 20.70
CA LEU A 623 5.32 5.41 20.08
C LEU A 623 4.01 6.22 19.98
N GLN A 624 3.66 6.99 21.01
CA GLN A 624 2.53 7.92 20.94
C GLN A 624 2.76 8.98 19.86
N THR A 625 3.91 9.65 19.84
CA THR A 625 4.31 10.60 18.79
C THR A 625 4.18 9.97 17.40
N LEU A 626 4.70 8.75 17.22
CA LEU A 626 4.59 8.01 15.96
C LEU A 626 3.14 7.69 15.58
N THR A 627 2.28 7.34 16.55
CA THR A 627 0.84 7.11 16.34
C THR A 627 0.18 8.37 15.74
N ARG A 628 0.42 9.55 16.33
CA ARG A 628 -0.14 10.82 15.86
C ARG A 628 0.36 11.19 14.46
N ILE A 629 1.67 11.01 14.21
CA ILE A 629 2.28 11.24 12.89
C ILE A 629 1.68 10.30 11.84
N ARG A 630 1.58 8.99 12.10
CA ARG A 630 1.03 8.02 11.13
C ARG A 630 -0.45 8.29 10.85
N ALA A 631 -1.25 8.63 11.86
CA ALA A 631 -2.66 9.03 11.66
C ALA A 631 -2.78 10.27 10.75
N ALA A 632 -1.92 11.27 10.94
CA ALA A 632 -1.85 12.46 10.09
C ALA A 632 -1.45 12.14 8.65
N THR A 633 -0.35 11.39 8.46
CA THR A 633 0.15 11.03 7.13
C THR A 633 -0.86 10.20 6.34
N LEU A 634 -1.54 9.23 6.97
CA LEU A 634 -2.54 8.39 6.32
C LEU A 634 -3.79 9.19 5.92
N LEU A 635 -4.28 10.09 6.78
CA LEU A 635 -5.42 10.95 6.46
C LEU A 635 -5.12 11.85 5.24
N LEU A 636 -3.92 12.43 5.17
CA LEU A 636 -3.48 13.27 4.05
C LEU A 636 -3.25 12.45 2.77
N SER A 637 -2.65 11.26 2.89
CA SER A 637 -2.41 10.34 1.77
C SER A 637 -3.72 9.87 1.14
N ALA A 638 -4.68 9.39 1.95
CA ALA A 638 -5.98 8.94 1.47
C ALA A 638 -6.78 10.09 0.82
N SER A 639 -6.71 11.30 1.40
CA SER A 639 -7.33 12.51 0.82
C SER A 639 -6.70 12.87 -0.55
N SER A 640 -5.38 12.81 -0.67
CA SER A 640 -4.65 13.06 -1.92
C SER A 640 -4.95 11.99 -3.00
N THR A 641 -5.08 10.73 -2.59
CA THR A 641 -5.49 9.61 -3.44
C THR A 641 -6.93 9.80 -3.94
N MET A 642 -7.86 10.23 -3.08
CA MET A 642 -9.22 10.62 -3.48
C MET A 642 -9.23 11.77 -4.49
N GLY A 643 -8.48 12.86 -4.25
CA GLY A 643 -8.36 13.97 -5.21
C GLY A 643 -7.71 13.56 -6.53
N SER A 644 -6.84 12.54 -6.52
CA SER A 644 -6.22 11.99 -7.72
C SER A 644 -7.17 11.07 -8.50
N LEU A 645 -7.97 10.25 -7.81
CA LEU A 645 -9.06 9.48 -8.40
C LEU A 645 -10.14 10.39 -9.01
N ALA A 646 -10.53 11.46 -8.31
CA ALA A 646 -11.47 12.47 -8.81
C ALA A 646 -11.01 13.01 -10.18
N ARG A 647 -9.80 13.60 -10.23
CA ARG A 647 -9.19 14.16 -11.45
C ARG A 647 -9.02 13.12 -12.57
N LEU A 648 -8.73 11.86 -12.24
CA LEU A 648 -8.67 10.76 -13.21
C LEU A 648 -10.06 10.49 -13.85
N THR A 649 -11.12 10.45 -13.04
CA THR A 649 -12.49 10.19 -13.55
C THR A 649 -13.11 11.37 -14.29
N GLU A 650 -12.66 12.60 -14.05
CA GLU A 650 -13.04 13.77 -14.86
C GLU A 650 -12.31 13.80 -16.20
N SER A 651 -11.00 13.54 -16.20
CA SER A 651 -10.17 13.58 -17.41
C SER A 651 -10.38 12.40 -18.37
N LEU A 652 -10.78 11.23 -17.87
CA LEU A 652 -11.07 10.04 -18.68
C LEU A 652 -12.57 9.67 -18.60
N PRO A 653 -13.46 10.35 -19.37
CA PRO A 653 -14.90 10.16 -19.25
C PRO A 653 -15.39 8.75 -19.64
N SER A 654 -14.60 8.02 -20.43
CA SER A 654 -14.85 6.66 -20.93
C SER A 654 -14.41 5.53 -19.99
N ILE A 655 -13.76 5.84 -18.86
CA ILE A 655 -13.29 4.81 -17.92
C ILE A 655 -14.50 4.12 -17.23
N PRO A 656 -14.53 2.78 -17.11
CA PRO A 656 -15.54 2.12 -16.28
C PRO A 656 -15.32 2.50 -14.82
N ILE A 657 -16.40 2.66 -14.08
CA ILE A 657 -16.36 2.82 -12.62
C ILE A 657 -17.28 1.74 -12.03
N PRO A 658 -16.73 0.62 -11.54
CA PRO A 658 -17.47 -0.43 -10.87
C PRO A 658 -18.25 0.05 -9.64
N ALA A 659 -19.20 -0.77 -9.19
CA ALA A 659 -19.89 -0.55 -7.92
C ALA A 659 -18.94 -0.71 -6.72
N THR A 660 -17.93 -1.60 -6.81
CA THR A 660 -16.87 -1.77 -5.78
C THR A 660 -16.16 -0.44 -5.50
N VAL A 661 -15.65 0.22 -6.54
CA VAL A 661 -14.98 1.54 -6.43
C VAL A 661 -15.87 2.59 -5.78
N ALA A 662 -17.16 2.62 -6.11
CA ALA A 662 -18.10 3.56 -5.48
C ALA A 662 -18.36 3.23 -3.99
N THR A 663 -18.39 1.95 -3.61
CA THR A 663 -18.44 1.54 -2.20
C THR A 663 -17.15 1.93 -1.47
N SER A 664 -15.98 1.60 -2.02
CA SER A 664 -14.67 1.92 -1.45
C SER A 664 -14.47 3.43 -1.24
N VAL A 665 -14.81 4.26 -2.23
CA VAL A 665 -14.80 5.73 -2.10
C VAL A 665 -15.75 6.21 -0.99
N SER A 666 -16.94 5.62 -0.88
CA SER A 666 -17.88 5.95 0.20
C SER A 666 -17.32 5.58 1.58
N THR A 667 -16.68 4.42 1.73
CA THR A 667 -16.05 4.01 2.99
C THR A 667 -14.83 4.85 3.34
N THR A 668 -14.01 5.21 2.35
CA THR A 668 -12.88 6.14 2.54
C THR A 668 -13.37 7.49 3.06
N LEU A 669 -14.42 8.07 2.46
CA LEU A 669 -14.96 9.36 2.90
C LEU A 669 -15.57 9.32 4.31
N THR A 670 -16.26 8.23 4.68
CA THR A 670 -16.74 8.06 6.07
C THR A 670 -15.60 7.91 7.05
N HIS A 671 -14.57 7.09 6.75
CA HIS A 671 -13.44 6.87 7.65
C HIS A 671 -12.49 8.08 7.72
N LEU A 672 -12.34 8.87 6.65
CA LEU A 672 -11.68 10.18 6.68
C LEU A 672 -12.40 11.14 7.64
N THR A 673 -13.74 11.17 7.58
CA THR A 673 -14.57 11.99 8.48
C THR A 673 -14.39 11.56 9.94
N SER A 674 -14.45 10.26 10.22
CA SER A 674 -14.18 9.69 11.56
C SER A 674 -12.77 9.99 12.05
N ALA A 675 -11.73 9.75 11.24
CA ALA A 675 -10.34 10.05 11.59
C ALA A 675 -10.14 11.53 11.92
N CYS A 676 -10.71 12.44 11.12
CA CYS A 676 -10.66 13.88 11.40
C CYS A 676 -11.37 14.26 12.71
N SER A 677 -12.48 13.59 13.03
CA SER A 677 -13.18 13.76 14.31
C SER A 677 -12.33 13.27 15.48
N HIS A 678 -11.81 12.04 15.42
CA HIS A 678 -11.01 11.45 16.49
C HIS A 678 -9.74 12.26 16.77
N LEU A 679 -9.03 12.77 15.74
CA LEU A 679 -7.91 13.70 15.91
C LEU A 679 -8.31 14.95 16.70
N ARG A 680 -9.43 15.60 16.32
CA ARG A 680 -9.93 16.82 16.99
C ARG A 680 -10.34 16.61 18.46
N HIS A 681 -10.69 15.38 18.84
CA HIS A 681 -11.02 15.02 20.23
C HIS A 681 -9.83 14.45 21.02
N GLY A 682 -8.66 14.27 20.39
CA GLY A 682 -7.47 13.68 21.03
C GLY A 682 -7.50 12.15 21.15
N GLN A 683 -8.36 11.48 20.41
CA GLN A 683 -8.48 10.01 20.35
C GLN A 683 -7.55 9.47 19.24
N PHE A 684 -6.23 9.49 19.46
CA PHE A 684 -5.22 9.24 18.43
C PHE A 684 -5.18 7.78 17.96
N GLN A 685 -5.46 6.81 18.83
CA GLN A 685 -5.57 5.40 18.42
C GLN A 685 -6.78 5.14 17.51
N ALA A 686 -7.97 5.68 17.88
CA ALA A 686 -9.18 5.60 17.06
C ALA A 686 -9.05 6.38 15.74
N ALA A 687 -8.27 7.48 15.75
CA ALA A 687 -7.90 8.21 14.55
C ALA A 687 -7.02 7.37 13.61
N LEU A 688 -5.96 6.73 14.14
CA LEU A 688 -5.06 5.88 13.38
C LEU A 688 -5.81 4.69 12.75
N ALA A 689 -6.63 3.99 13.53
CA ALA A 689 -7.44 2.88 13.03
C ALA A 689 -8.37 3.31 11.88
N SER A 690 -9.04 4.46 12.03
CA SER A 690 -9.91 5.01 10.98
C SER A 690 -9.10 5.43 9.73
N ALA A 691 -7.94 6.06 9.92
CA ALA A 691 -7.09 6.51 8.81
C ALA A 691 -6.51 5.35 7.99
N ARG A 692 -6.22 4.20 8.61
CA ARG A 692 -5.82 2.98 7.87
C ARG A 692 -6.91 2.46 6.95
N VAL A 693 -8.14 2.32 7.45
CA VAL A 693 -9.27 1.84 6.63
C VAL A 693 -9.54 2.82 5.48
N ALA A 694 -9.41 4.12 5.72
CA ALA A 694 -9.51 5.13 4.68
C ALA A 694 -8.44 4.96 3.58
N GLU A 695 -7.17 4.77 3.95
CA GLU A 695 -6.05 4.57 3.01
C GLU A 695 -6.19 3.25 2.21
N VAL A 696 -6.48 2.13 2.89
CA VAL A 696 -6.59 0.81 2.24
C VAL A 696 -7.72 0.80 1.20
N GLU A 697 -8.90 1.34 1.53
CA GLU A 697 -9.99 1.46 0.55
C GLU A 697 -9.70 2.56 -0.50
N ALA A 698 -8.91 3.58 -0.19
CA ALA A 698 -8.48 4.58 -1.17
C ALA A 698 -7.57 3.97 -2.24
N GLU A 699 -6.47 3.30 -1.84
CA GLU A 699 -5.58 2.60 -2.77
C GLU A 699 -6.33 1.52 -3.55
N ARG A 700 -7.18 0.72 -2.88
CA ARG A 700 -8.03 -0.30 -3.53
C ARG A 700 -8.92 0.30 -4.61
N SER A 701 -9.55 1.45 -4.35
CA SER A 701 -10.41 2.13 -5.31
C SER A 701 -9.64 2.73 -6.49
N PHE A 702 -8.40 3.17 -6.27
CA PHE A 702 -7.53 3.79 -7.28
C PHE A 702 -6.84 2.75 -8.18
N PHE A 703 -6.45 1.60 -7.62
CA PHE A 703 -5.77 0.50 -8.32
C PHE A 703 -6.72 -0.65 -8.74
N GLU A 704 -8.04 -0.42 -8.74
CA GLU A 704 -9.03 -1.43 -9.14
C GLU A 704 -8.79 -1.92 -10.58
N LYS A 705 -8.47 -3.22 -10.73
CA LYS A 705 -7.93 -3.80 -11.97
C LYS A 705 -8.82 -3.58 -13.20
N SER A 706 -10.14 -3.52 -13.02
CA SER A 706 -11.11 -3.30 -14.10
C SER A 706 -11.13 -1.88 -14.65
N MET A 707 -10.63 -0.88 -13.92
CA MET A 707 -10.57 0.51 -14.41
C MET A 707 -9.53 0.68 -15.52
N VAL A 708 -8.37 0.03 -15.39
CA VAL A 708 -7.28 0.11 -16.37
C VAL A 708 -7.62 -0.67 -17.65
N GLY A 709 -8.18 -1.88 -17.52
CA GLY A 709 -8.32 -2.82 -18.63
C GLY A 709 -9.21 -2.39 -19.81
N GLN A 710 -10.12 -1.42 -19.64
CA GLN A 710 -11.07 -1.01 -20.68
C GLN A 710 -10.71 0.28 -21.42
N MET A 711 -9.63 0.99 -21.04
CA MET A 711 -9.25 2.23 -21.73
C MET A 711 -8.84 2.00 -23.20
N TYR A 712 -8.53 0.74 -23.57
CA TYR A 712 -8.07 0.33 -24.90
C TYR A 712 -9.15 0.20 -25.99
N PHE A 713 -10.44 0.49 -25.71
CA PHE A 713 -11.51 0.33 -26.70
C PHE A 713 -12.32 1.61 -26.98
N PRO A 714 -11.80 2.52 -27.85
CA PRO A 714 -12.51 3.71 -28.31
C PRO A 714 -13.90 3.42 -28.90
N ASP A 715 -14.85 4.34 -28.71
CA ASP A 715 -16.21 4.22 -29.29
C ASP A 715 -16.19 4.17 -30.83
N GLU A 716 -15.17 4.77 -31.45
CA GLU A 716 -14.89 4.68 -32.89
C GLU A 716 -14.70 3.23 -33.35
N HIS A 717 -13.99 2.41 -32.56
CA HIS A 717 -13.79 0.99 -32.85
C HIS A 717 -15.09 0.19 -32.67
N LYS A 718 -15.95 0.57 -31.70
CA LYS A 718 -17.28 -0.03 -31.57
C LYS A 718 -18.12 0.22 -32.84
N VAL A 719 -18.14 1.45 -33.34
CA VAL A 719 -18.86 1.79 -34.58
C VAL A 719 -18.27 1.08 -35.80
N ALA A 720 -16.93 1.00 -35.91
CA ALA A 720 -16.25 0.32 -37.01
C ALA A 720 -16.59 -1.18 -37.10
N VAL A 721 -16.76 -1.87 -35.96
CA VAL A 721 -17.16 -3.28 -35.92
C VAL A 721 -18.61 -3.50 -36.39
N TYR A 722 -19.54 -2.58 -36.07
CA TYR A 722 -20.94 -2.71 -36.51
C TYR A 722 -21.20 -2.23 -37.95
N LEU A 723 -20.35 -1.38 -38.52
CA LEU A 723 -20.57 -0.78 -39.85
C LEU A 723 -20.76 -1.81 -40.99
N PRO A 724 -19.97 -2.91 -41.09
CA PRO A 724 -20.14 -3.91 -42.16
C PRO A 724 -21.46 -4.69 -42.05
N LEU A 725 -21.98 -4.88 -40.84
CA LEU A 725 -23.24 -5.58 -40.58
C LEU A 725 -24.46 -4.68 -40.83
N LEU A 726 -24.39 -3.43 -40.37
CA LEU A 726 -25.51 -2.48 -40.46
C LEU A 726 -25.62 -1.82 -41.84
N GLY A 727 -24.51 -1.62 -42.58
CA GLY A 727 -24.52 -0.98 -43.90
C GLY A 727 -25.46 -1.63 -44.92
N PRO A 728 -25.32 -2.95 -45.20
CA PRO A 728 -26.14 -3.65 -46.21
C PRO A 728 -27.64 -3.66 -45.92
N VAL A 729 -28.04 -3.60 -44.64
CA VAL A 729 -29.46 -3.58 -44.22
C VAL A 729 -29.99 -2.15 -44.10
N GLY A 730 -29.19 -1.25 -43.55
CA GLY A 730 -29.56 0.15 -43.30
C GLY A 730 -29.69 0.99 -44.57
N VAL A 731 -28.79 0.85 -45.54
CA VAL A 731 -28.85 1.65 -46.78
C VAL A 731 -30.15 1.42 -47.56
N PRO A 732 -30.62 0.17 -47.81
CA PRO A 732 -31.93 -0.07 -48.41
C PRO A 732 -33.11 0.47 -47.59
N LEU A 733 -33.08 0.38 -46.26
CA LEU A 733 -34.14 0.90 -45.37
C LEU A 733 -34.21 2.43 -45.38
N ILE A 734 -33.07 3.12 -45.39
CA ILE A 734 -32.98 4.58 -45.47
C ILE A 734 -33.44 5.06 -46.86
N VAL A 735 -32.96 4.44 -47.94
CA VAL A 735 -33.40 4.77 -49.31
C VAL A 735 -34.88 4.47 -49.52
N GLY A 736 -35.41 3.40 -48.92
CA GLY A 736 -36.83 3.07 -48.91
C GLY A 736 -37.67 4.13 -48.19
N LEU A 737 -37.28 4.51 -46.97
CA LEU A 737 -37.93 5.56 -46.19
C LEU A 737 -37.92 6.90 -46.93
N LEU A 738 -36.78 7.33 -47.45
CA LEU A 738 -36.64 8.60 -48.19
C LEU A 738 -37.50 8.62 -49.47
N LYS A 739 -37.64 7.50 -50.18
CA LYS A 739 -38.51 7.39 -51.36
C LYS A 739 -39.99 7.51 -50.98
N GLU A 740 -40.45 6.79 -49.95
CA GLU A 740 -41.84 6.89 -49.51
C GLU A 740 -42.18 8.23 -48.85
N VAL A 741 -41.29 8.82 -48.06
CA VAL A 741 -41.48 10.19 -47.51
C VAL A 741 -41.58 11.22 -48.65
N LYS A 742 -40.74 11.14 -49.69
CA LYS A 742 -40.86 12.02 -50.87
C LYS A 742 -42.18 11.84 -51.61
N LYS A 743 -42.66 10.60 -51.82
CA LYS A 743 -44.00 10.33 -52.39
C LYS A 743 -45.12 10.88 -51.51
N LEU A 744 -45.04 10.69 -50.19
CA LEU A 744 -46.06 11.12 -49.25
C LEU A 744 -46.17 12.66 -49.22
N VAL A 745 -45.03 13.36 -49.19
CA VAL A 745 -44.94 14.82 -49.34
C VAL A 745 -45.46 15.30 -50.69
N ALA A 746 -45.16 14.60 -51.80
CA ALA A 746 -45.73 14.93 -53.12
C ALA A 746 -47.27 14.81 -53.12
N SER A 747 -47.80 13.70 -52.61
CA SER A 747 -49.26 13.50 -52.50
C SER A 747 -49.93 14.51 -51.55
N TRP A 748 -49.21 15.02 -50.55
CA TRP A 748 -49.66 16.11 -49.68
C TRP A 748 -49.70 17.46 -50.38
N ARG A 749 -48.77 17.72 -51.31
CA ARG A 749 -48.78 18.92 -52.17
C ARG A 749 -49.90 18.85 -53.20
N GLU A 750 -50.10 17.69 -53.83
CA GLU A 750 -51.23 17.46 -54.76
C GLU A 750 -52.59 17.64 -54.07
N ARG A 751 -52.74 17.21 -52.81
CA ARG A 751 -53.93 17.44 -51.95
C ARG A 751 -54.04 18.85 -51.36
N ARG A 752 -53.11 19.75 -51.68
CA ARG A 752 -53.17 21.20 -51.39
C ARG A 752 -53.29 22.05 -52.65
N LEU A 753 -53.27 21.41 -53.83
CA LEU A 753 -53.45 22.00 -55.16
C LEU A 753 -54.77 21.53 -55.82
N LYS A 754 -55.59 20.83 -55.04
CA LYS A 754 -57.00 20.52 -55.24
C LYS A 754 -57.74 20.94 -53.97
#